data_AF-A0A7S4FB63-F1
#
_entry.id   AF-A0A7S4FB63-F1
#
_cell.length_a   1.000
_cell.length_b   1.000
_cell.length_c   1.000
_cell.angle_alpha   90.00
_cell.angle_beta   90.00
_cell.angle_gamma   90.00
#
_symmetry.space_group_name_H-M   'P 1'
#
loop_
_entity.id
_entity.type
_entity.pdbx_description
1 polymer ?
#
loop_
_entity_poly.entity_id
_entity_poly.type
_entity_poly.pdbx_seq_one_letter_code
_entity_poly.pdbx_strand_id
1 'polypeptide(L)'
;RTSSFTMATRPLELFVPGRLCIMGEHSDWAGGYRRFNSKVVAGMCLVSGTSQGLYARATPHPNKLVLTSHDHRGNRVGPEELSMDPKELLRVANSGSHFAYIAGVAYQVAIRYHVQGLVLDNYKTDLPLKKGLSSSAAACVLAARAFNRIYDLKLSARGEMDLAYHGEITTPSQCGRMDQCCAFGARPVLMRFDGDKLDCEELTLKEPLYIVIVELAGHKDTVEILQQLNRAYPVAATPVEEGVQRFLGERNAALVGAAVDAVEAGDAPKLGALLDQFQAEFDEALIPQCPSQLTAPNLHRVLSYAPLRKHIWGAKGIGSQGDGCAQLLCKSAADMEAAMAVVTSELQMGCLPLQIGATRPVTQAVIPAASFAQTLFPASKTLPPALFPVLDADGIMKPAVLVLVEQALAAGILKVVIVVDEAARSAFDDIFHRPPEPRTLQRLPQRMRDYASVINETGRRVHLVTQIEQRGLGDAILTAAHALDADAPYVIMLGDHLYKSTHRNGDSCIQQLISCFDGTSLMALRPTAEAEVSRFGCATGTWEGSRHDSRQKDGAIGAKDGGEIGAKTQTPCAGHVLNLTSIVEKPSVEFARSNLVTPSIGTGEYLSAFGLYIIADASLMLTLKDELDVCLTSSSVRHTLELTPALDKLRRDRGVRGVLLEGERFDIGGE
;
A
#
# COMPACT_ATOMS: atom_id res chain seq x y z
N ARG A 1 19.12 -34.32 26.49
CA ARG A 1 17.64 -34.25 26.46
C ARG A 1 17.26 -32.95 25.77
N THR A 2 17.15 -33.00 24.45
CA THR A 2 16.80 -31.89 23.56
C THR A 2 15.28 -31.86 23.42
N SER A 3 14.61 -30.89 24.04
CA SER A 3 13.18 -30.68 23.83
C SER A 3 12.99 -29.79 22.59
N SER A 4 12.39 -30.37 21.55
CA SER A 4 11.89 -29.66 20.39
C SER A 4 10.75 -28.72 20.80
N PHE A 5 11.04 -27.43 20.83
CA PHE A 5 10.00 -26.39 20.77
C PHE A 5 9.65 -26.18 19.29
N THR A 6 8.81 -27.05 18.73
CA THR A 6 8.10 -26.74 17.49
C THR A 6 6.87 -25.92 17.84
N MET A 7 7.04 -24.61 18.02
CA MET A 7 5.92 -23.70 17.86
C MET A 7 5.44 -23.84 16.41
N ALA A 8 4.18 -24.19 16.21
CA ALA A 8 3.54 -24.10 14.91
C ALA A 8 3.52 -22.62 14.51
N THR A 9 4.58 -22.14 13.86
CA THR A 9 4.65 -20.80 13.29
C THR A 9 3.58 -20.70 12.22
N ARG A 10 2.60 -19.82 12.43
CA ARG A 10 1.58 -19.53 11.42
C ARG A 10 2.29 -19.11 10.12
N PRO A 11 1.79 -19.54 8.94
CA PRO A 11 2.38 -19.13 7.67
C PRO A 11 2.37 -17.60 7.54
N LEU A 12 3.50 -17.04 7.13
CA LEU A 12 3.62 -15.63 6.79
C LEU A 12 2.90 -15.40 5.45
N GLU A 13 1.85 -14.59 5.47
CA GLU A 13 1.16 -14.15 4.25
C GLU A 13 2.00 -13.08 3.56
N LEU A 14 2.18 -13.21 2.25
CA LEU A 14 3.00 -12.35 1.42
C LEU A 14 2.23 -11.95 0.17
N PHE A 15 2.44 -10.72 -0.27
CA PHE A 15 2.03 -10.26 -1.59
C PHE A 15 3.17 -9.52 -2.28
N VAL A 16 3.35 -9.81 -3.56
CA VAL A 16 4.27 -9.09 -4.45
C VAL A 16 3.50 -8.68 -5.70
N PRO A 17 3.42 -7.38 -6.01
CA PRO A 17 2.73 -6.93 -7.20
C PRO A 17 3.49 -7.33 -8.47
N GLY A 18 2.80 -7.33 -9.61
CA GLY A 18 3.48 -7.16 -10.90
C GLY A 18 4.05 -5.75 -11.02
N ARG A 19 4.55 -5.40 -12.22
CA ARG A 19 5.07 -4.06 -12.50
C ARG A 19 4.50 -3.48 -13.79
N LEU A 20 4.38 -2.16 -13.83
CA LEU A 20 4.15 -1.40 -15.05
C LEU A 20 5.24 -0.33 -15.19
N CYS A 21 5.81 -0.22 -16.39
CA CYS A 21 6.61 0.94 -16.75
C CYS A 21 5.66 2.02 -17.27
N ILE A 22 5.47 3.07 -16.48
CA ILE A 22 4.65 4.22 -16.87
C ILE A 22 5.36 4.94 -18.03
N MET A 23 6.68 5.16 -17.90
CA MET A 23 7.48 5.79 -18.95
C MET A 23 8.97 5.43 -18.83
N GLY A 24 9.66 5.37 -19.97
CA GLY A 24 11.13 5.22 -20.04
C GLY A 24 11.65 3.79 -20.14
N GLU A 25 10.93 2.96 -20.90
CA GLU A 25 11.40 1.61 -21.25
C GLU A 25 12.79 1.63 -21.90
N HIS A 26 13.51 0.51 -21.77
CA HIS A 26 14.86 0.30 -22.30
C HIS A 26 15.98 1.12 -21.64
N SER A 27 15.65 2.14 -20.86
CA SER A 27 16.63 3.02 -20.22
C SER A 27 17.53 2.31 -19.21
N ASP A 28 17.06 1.20 -18.64
CA ASP A 28 17.78 0.44 -17.63
C ASP A 28 19.04 -0.25 -18.17
N TRP A 29 18.93 -0.94 -19.31
CA TRP A 29 20.10 -1.50 -19.98
C TRP A 29 20.89 -0.44 -20.75
N ALA A 30 20.23 0.58 -21.31
CA ALA A 30 20.90 1.65 -22.05
C ALA A 30 21.86 2.44 -21.15
N GLY A 31 21.39 2.85 -19.96
CA GLY A 31 22.21 3.51 -18.94
C GLY A 31 23.37 2.65 -18.43
N GLY A 32 23.24 1.32 -18.52
CA GLY A 32 24.31 0.37 -18.20
C GLY A 32 25.54 0.51 -19.10
N TYR A 33 25.40 0.93 -20.36
CA TYR A 33 26.55 1.14 -21.27
C TYR A 33 27.44 2.32 -20.89
N ARG A 34 27.00 3.16 -19.95
CA ARG A 34 27.82 4.25 -19.40
C ARG A 34 29.11 3.76 -18.73
N ARG A 35 29.14 2.50 -18.28
CA ARG A 35 30.36 1.82 -17.79
C ARG A 35 31.46 1.71 -18.86
N PHE A 36 31.08 1.67 -20.14
CA PHE A 36 32.00 1.56 -21.27
C PHE A 36 32.21 2.91 -21.98
N ASN A 37 31.21 3.80 -21.94
CA ASN A 37 31.28 5.11 -22.54
C ASN A 37 30.60 6.16 -21.65
N SER A 38 31.38 7.00 -20.96
CA SER A 38 30.86 8.04 -20.07
C SER A 38 30.05 9.14 -20.76
N LYS A 39 30.03 9.19 -22.10
CA LYS A 39 29.17 10.08 -22.87
C LYS A 39 27.73 9.57 -22.99
N VAL A 40 27.48 8.28 -22.79
CA VAL A 40 26.13 7.72 -22.74
C VAL A 40 25.40 8.33 -21.54
N VAL A 41 24.22 8.90 -21.76
CA VAL A 41 23.40 9.52 -20.70
C VAL A 41 22.92 8.45 -19.73
N ALA A 42 22.80 8.81 -18.45
CA ALA A 42 22.22 7.90 -17.45
C ALA A 42 20.77 7.56 -17.82
N GLY A 43 20.40 6.29 -17.63
CA GLY A 43 19.04 5.83 -17.87
C GLY A 43 18.07 6.40 -16.83
N MET A 44 16.83 6.65 -17.22
CA MET A 44 15.78 7.14 -16.32
C MET A 44 14.46 6.48 -16.68
N CYS A 45 13.73 5.95 -15.71
CA CYS A 45 12.38 5.44 -15.94
C CYS A 45 11.46 5.67 -14.74
N LEU A 46 10.17 5.85 -15.04
CA LEU A 46 9.10 5.93 -14.06
C LEU A 46 8.30 4.63 -14.11
N VAL A 47 8.33 3.89 -13.01
CA VAL A 47 7.72 2.57 -12.89
C VAL A 47 6.82 2.50 -11.67
N SER A 48 5.90 1.54 -11.62
CA SER A 48 5.11 1.27 -10.42
C SER A 48 4.81 -0.21 -10.31
N GLY A 49 4.66 -0.71 -9.07
CA GLY A 49 3.97 -1.97 -8.86
C GLY A 49 2.48 -1.86 -9.19
N THR A 50 1.88 -2.99 -9.55
CA THR A 50 0.46 -3.12 -9.86
C THR A 50 -0.40 -3.48 -8.64
N SER A 51 -1.72 -3.30 -8.71
CA SER A 51 -2.66 -3.83 -7.70
C SER A 51 -2.78 -5.37 -7.72
N GLN A 52 -2.45 -6.00 -8.85
CA GLN A 52 -2.42 -7.45 -9.04
C GLN A 52 -1.01 -7.99 -8.83
N GLY A 53 -0.89 -9.28 -8.50
CA GLY A 53 0.39 -9.88 -8.15
C GLY A 53 0.32 -11.35 -7.78
N LEU A 54 1.35 -11.77 -7.05
CA LEU A 54 1.50 -13.10 -6.47
C LEU A 54 1.17 -13.01 -4.99
N TYR A 55 0.29 -13.89 -4.51
CA TYR A 55 -0.04 -14.07 -3.11
C TYR A 55 0.56 -15.40 -2.65
N ALA A 56 1.29 -15.40 -1.55
CA ALA A 56 1.95 -16.59 -1.08
C ALA A 56 1.97 -16.71 0.43
N ARG A 57 2.17 -17.94 0.89
CA ARG A 57 2.45 -18.28 2.27
C ARG A 57 3.88 -18.77 2.39
N ALA A 58 4.59 -18.28 3.40
CA ALA A 58 5.94 -18.70 3.71
C ALA A 58 6.04 -19.30 5.12
N THR A 59 6.74 -20.41 5.28
CA THR A 59 7.13 -20.97 6.58
C THR A 59 8.58 -21.44 6.56
N PRO A 60 9.28 -21.44 7.71
CA PRO A 60 10.63 -21.99 7.78
C PRO A 60 10.59 -23.51 7.53
N HIS A 61 11.62 -24.03 6.87
CA HIS A 61 11.84 -25.46 6.70
C HIS A 61 13.28 -25.80 7.14
N PRO A 62 13.54 -26.92 7.84
CA PRO A 62 14.85 -27.19 8.42
C PRO A 62 16.01 -27.22 7.40
N ASN A 63 15.78 -27.69 6.17
CA ASN A 63 16.87 -27.93 5.20
C ASN A 63 16.51 -27.91 3.71
N LYS A 64 15.27 -27.59 3.33
CA LYS A 64 14.79 -27.68 1.93
C LYS A 64 14.03 -26.44 1.54
N LEU A 65 14.09 -26.11 0.26
CA LEU A 65 13.22 -25.15 -0.39
C LEU A 65 12.05 -25.91 -1.04
N VAL A 66 10.84 -25.76 -0.51
CA VAL A 66 9.63 -26.44 -0.97
C VAL A 66 8.73 -25.43 -1.65
N LEU A 67 8.49 -25.59 -2.95
CA LEU A 67 7.85 -24.57 -3.79
C LEU A 67 6.55 -25.08 -4.39
N THR A 68 5.48 -24.30 -4.23
CA THR A 68 4.21 -24.47 -4.94
C THR A 68 3.83 -23.14 -5.58
N SER A 69 3.26 -23.18 -6.78
CA SER A 69 2.82 -21.98 -7.52
C SER A 69 1.46 -22.22 -8.17
N HIS A 70 0.62 -21.19 -8.20
CA HIS A 70 -0.63 -21.17 -8.93
C HIS A 70 -0.57 -20.10 -10.01
N ASP A 71 -0.97 -20.44 -11.23
CA ASP A 71 -1.15 -19.43 -12.27
C ASP A 71 -2.46 -18.64 -12.11
N HIS A 72 -2.59 -17.58 -12.91
CA HIS A 72 -3.80 -16.75 -12.99
C HIS A 72 -5.09 -17.47 -13.41
N ARG A 73 -5.00 -18.73 -13.85
CA ARG A 73 -6.14 -19.59 -14.18
C ARG A 73 -6.44 -20.60 -13.08
N GLY A 74 -5.67 -20.57 -11.98
CA GLY A 74 -5.77 -21.50 -10.86
C GLY A 74 -5.06 -22.83 -11.08
N ASN A 75 -4.29 -23.01 -12.15
CA ASN A 75 -3.51 -24.23 -12.35
C ASN A 75 -2.34 -24.26 -11.37
N ARG A 76 -2.20 -25.38 -10.66
CA ARG A 76 -1.18 -25.59 -9.63
C ARG A 76 0.04 -26.32 -10.19
N VAL A 77 1.23 -25.84 -9.87
CA VAL A 77 2.53 -26.48 -10.14
C VAL A 77 3.24 -26.75 -8.81
N GLY A 78 3.82 -27.95 -8.66
CA GLY A 78 4.49 -28.41 -7.45
C GLY A 78 3.66 -29.37 -6.58
N PRO A 79 4.14 -29.73 -5.37
CA PRO A 79 5.33 -29.18 -4.73
C PRO A 79 6.62 -29.65 -5.42
N GLU A 80 7.57 -28.75 -5.62
CA GLU A 80 8.96 -29.09 -5.97
C GLU A 80 9.84 -28.92 -4.73
N GLU A 81 10.63 -29.93 -4.40
CA GLU A 81 11.53 -29.90 -3.24
C GLU A 81 12.98 -29.81 -3.71
N LEU A 82 13.68 -28.77 -3.29
CA LEU A 82 15.08 -28.52 -3.59
C LEU A 82 15.90 -28.54 -2.31
N SER A 83 17.11 -29.08 -2.36
CA SER A 83 18.09 -28.88 -1.28
C SER A 83 18.51 -27.42 -1.21
N MET A 84 18.84 -26.93 0.00
CA MET A 84 19.50 -25.63 0.17
C MET A 84 21.01 -25.66 -0.18
N ASP A 85 21.52 -26.74 -0.75
CA ASP A 85 22.89 -26.81 -1.28
C ASP A 85 23.08 -25.84 -2.46
N PRO A 86 24.03 -24.87 -2.37
CA PRO A 86 24.26 -23.89 -3.44
C PRO A 86 24.51 -24.50 -4.82
N LYS A 87 25.13 -25.69 -4.91
CA LYS A 87 25.38 -26.33 -6.22
C LYS A 87 24.09 -26.81 -6.87
N GLU A 88 23.17 -27.36 -6.09
CA GLU A 88 21.87 -27.80 -6.58
C GLU A 88 21.00 -26.61 -7.01
N LEU A 89 20.91 -25.57 -6.18
CA LEU A 89 20.15 -24.36 -6.46
C LEU A 89 20.64 -23.68 -7.75
N LEU A 90 21.96 -23.58 -7.93
CA LEU A 90 22.55 -23.01 -9.15
C LEU A 90 22.23 -23.85 -10.39
N ARG A 91 22.23 -25.18 -10.28
CA ARG A 91 21.85 -26.07 -11.39
C ARG A 91 20.39 -25.87 -11.79
N VAL A 92 19.48 -25.70 -10.83
CA VAL A 92 18.05 -25.46 -11.08
C VAL A 92 17.82 -24.05 -11.66
N ALA A 93 18.54 -23.04 -11.18
CA ALA A 93 18.49 -21.69 -11.73
C ALA A 93 18.89 -21.65 -13.22
N ASN A 94 19.79 -22.54 -13.65
CA ASN A 94 20.25 -22.63 -15.03
C ASN A 94 19.45 -23.60 -15.93
N SER A 95 18.42 -24.27 -15.40
CA SER A 95 17.69 -25.32 -16.14
C SER A 95 16.54 -24.80 -17.01
N GLY A 96 16.08 -23.56 -16.78
CA GLY A 96 14.84 -23.05 -17.36
C GLY A 96 13.57 -23.66 -16.76
N SER A 97 13.68 -24.35 -15.61
CA SER A 97 12.53 -24.87 -14.86
C SER A 97 11.54 -23.78 -14.43
N HIS A 98 10.31 -24.17 -14.10
CA HIS A 98 9.27 -23.25 -13.62
C HIS A 98 9.73 -22.43 -12.40
N PHE A 99 10.56 -23.02 -11.53
CA PHE A 99 11.06 -22.39 -10.32
C PHE A 99 12.50 -21.86 -10.43
N ALA A 100 13.06 -21.77 -11.63
CA ALA A 100 14.46 -21.34 -11.85
C ALA A 100 14.76 -19.97 -11.21
N TYR A 101 13.84 -19.01 -11.34
CA TYR A 101 13.95 -17.67 -10.75
C TYR A 101 14.03 -17.67 -9.22
N ILE A 102 13.17 -18.47 -8.58
CA ILE A 102 13.15 -18.62 -7.12
C ILE A 102 14.42 -19.35 -6.66
N ALA A 103 14.86 -20.38 -7.38
CA ALA A 103 16.10 -21.09 -7.11
C ALA A 103 17.34 -20.18 -7.23
N GLY A 104 17.36 -19.27 -8.21
CA GLY A 104 18.42 -18.26 -8.36
C GLY A 104 18.51 -17.32 -7.16
N VAL A 105 17.38 -16.85 -6.63
CA VAL A 105 17.34 -16.04 -5.41
C VAL A 105 17.77 -16.86 -4.19
N ALA A 106 17.28 -18.08 -4.05
CA ALA A 106 17.68 -18.97 -2.96
C ALA A 106 19.19 -19.28 -2.99
N TYR A 107 19.78 -19.43 -4.18
CA TYR A 107 21.24 -19.55 -4.33
C TYR A 107 21.97 -18.33 -3.77
N GLN A 108 21.54 -17.11 -4.14
CA GLN A 108 22.13 -15.88 -3.62
C GLN A 108 21.97 -15.77 -2.10
N VAL A 109 20.84 -16.22 -1.57
CA VAL A 109 20.60 -16.25 -0.12
C VAL A 109 21.55 -17.24 0.57
N ALA A 110 21.69 -18.45 0.02
CA ALA A 110 22.50 -19.51 0.61
C ALA A 110 23.98 -19.10 0.73
N ILE A 111 24.54 -18.45 -0.30
CA ILE A 111 25.95 -18.03 -0.29
C ILE A 111 26.23 -16.75 0.52
N ARG A 112 25.20 -15.92 0.79
CA ARG A 112 25.36 -14.63 1.50
C ARG A 112 24.98 -14.71 2.99
N TYR A 113 23.91 -15.44 3.32
CA TYR A 113 23.28 -15.37 4.66
C TYR A 113 23.28 -16.70 5.43
N HIS A 114 23.59 -17.83 4.79
CA HIS A 114 23.72 -19.13 5.46
C HIS A 114 22.48 -19.55 6.29
N VAL A 115 21.29 -19.31 5.74
CA VAL A 115 20.00 -19.64 6.39
C VAL A 115 19.52 -21.06 6.06
N GLN A 116 18.51 -21.52 6.80
CA GLN A 116 17.84 -22.81 6.57
C GLN A 116 16.86 -22.74 5.37
N GLY A 117 16.08 -23.79 5.18
CA GLY A 117 15.11 -23.92 4.08
C GLY A 117 13.82 -23.10 4.26
N LEU A 118 12.97 -23.14 3.25
CA LEU A 118 11.75 -22.35 3.20
C LEU A 118 10.66 -23.15 2.50
N VAL A 119 9.44 -23.18 3.04
CA VAL A 119 8.26 -23.55 2.26
C VAL A 119 7.66 -22.26 1.72
N LEU A 120 7.47 -22.18 0.40
CA LEU A 120 6.86 -21.04 -0.28
C LEU A 120 5.72 -21.54 -1.15
N ASP A 121 4.49 -21.26 -0.73
CA ASP A 121 3.25 -21.63 -1.42
C ASP A 121 2.61 -20.38 -2.02
N ASN A 122 2.89 -20.09 -3.30
CA ASN A 122 2.15 -19.10 -4.05
C ASN A 122 0.75 -19.67 -4.38
N TYR A 123 -0.20 -19.43 -3.49
CA TYR A 123 -1.54 -20.04 -3.52
C TYR A 123 -2.52 -19.31 -4.46
N LYS A 124 -2.23 -18.07 -4.84
CA LYS A 124 -3.03 -17.28 -5.78
C LYS A 124 -2.13 -16.35 -6.57
N THR A 125 -2.39 -16.25 -7.87
CA THR A 125 -1.82 -15.22 -8.73
C THR A 125 -2.97 -14.57 -9.48
N ASP A 126 -3.12 -13.25 -9.43
CA ASP A 126 -4.07 -12.52 -10.28
C ASP A 126 -3.35 -11.66 -11.33
N LEU A 127 -2.04 -11.83 -11.44
CA LEU A 127 -1.20 -11.28 -12.50
C LEU A 127 -1.17 -12.22 -13.73
N PRO A 128 -1.51 -11.76 -14.94
CA PRO A 128 -1.45 -12.62 -16.13
C PRO A 128 -0.01 -12.93 -16.54
N LEU A 129 0.34 -14.22 -16.55
CA LEU A 129 1.72 -14.72 -16.62
C LEU A 129 2.54 -14.38 -17.89
N LYS A 130 1.92 -13.92 -18.99
CA LYS A 130 2.59 -13.78 -20.30
C LYS A 130 2.71 -12.35 -20.84
N LYS A 131 2.42 -11.32 -20.05
CA LYS A 131 2.01 -10.01 -20.61
C LYS A 131 2.83 -8.82 -20.11
N GLY A 132 4.14 -8.76 -20.34
CA GLY A 132 4.92 -7.52 -20.13
C GLY A 132 4.89 -6.88 -18.72
N LEU A 133 4.31 -7.56 -17.72
CA LEU A 133 4.13 -7.12 -16.32
C LEU A 133 5.12 -7.81 -15.35
N SER A 134 6.21 -8.38 -15.88
CA SER A 134 7.31 -9.08 -15.18
C SER A 134 6.93 -10.10 -14.10
N SER A 135 6.32 -11.21 -14.52
CA SER A 135 6.07 -12.36 -13.64
C SER A 135 7.35 -12.97 -13.05
N SER A 136 8.48 -12.96 -13.78
CA SER A 136 9.78 -13.45 -13.28
C SER A 136 10.32 -12.61 -12.12
N ALA A 137 10.36 -11.28 -12.30
CA ALA A 137 10.84 -10.37 -11.27
C ALA A 137 9.96 -10.41 -10.02
N ALA A 138 8.64 -10.49 -10.17
CA ALA A 138 7.73 -10.65 -9.04
C ALA A 138 7.98 -11.97 -8.27
N ALA A 139 8.29 -13.06 -8.96
CA ALA A 139 8.68 -14.32 -8.32
C ALA A 139 10.04 -14.21 -7.58
N CYS A 140 11.03 -13.52 -8.18
CA CYS A 140 12.31 -13.26 -7.52
C CYS A 140 12.14 -12.40 -6.26
N VAL A 141 11.36 -11.32 -6.34
CA VAL A 141 11.05 -10.45 -5.19
C VAL A 141 10.27 -11.21 -4.13
N LEU A 142 9.34 -12.10 -4.52
CA LEU A 142 8.60 -12.93 -3.59
C LEU A 142 9.53 -13.85 -2.79
N ALA A 143 10.47 -14.50 -3.45
CA ALA A 143 11.48 -15.33 -2.79
C ALA A 143 12.37 -14.49 -1.86
N ALA A 144 12.88 -13.35 -2.34
CA ALA A 144 13.74 -12.47 -1.56
C ALA A 144 13.02 -11.96 -0.31
N ARG A 145 11.76 -11.53 -0.45
CA ARG A 145 10.89 -11.09 0.64
C ARG A 145 10.61 -12.21 1.62
N ALA A 146 10.29 -13.41 1.15
CA ALA A 146 10.03 -14.55 2.01
C ALA A 146 11.25 -14.89 2.89
N PHE A 147 12.45 -14.98 2.30
CA PHE A 147 13.69 -15.18 3.06
C PHE A 147 13.98 -14.02 4.01
N ASN A 148 13.84 -12.78 3.54
CA ASN A 148 14.07 -11.58 4.36
C ASN A 148 13.20 -11.59 5.63
N ARG A 149 11.91 -11.93 5.49
CA ARG A 149 10.94 -11.88 6.59
C ARG A 149 11.02 -13.10 7.51
N ILE A 150 11.20 -14.31 6.98
CA ILE A 150 11.30 -15.53 7.78
C ILE A 150 12.59 -15.57 8.62
N TYR A 151 13.69 -15.07 8.06
CA TYR A 151 15.01 -15.09 8.72
C TYR A 151 15.47 -13.73 9.23
N ASP A 152 14.62 -12.70 9.15
CA ASP A 152 14.90 -11.35 9.64
C ASP A 152 16.23 -10.79 9.13
N LEU A 153 16.46 -10.87 7.80
CA LEU A 153 17.73 -10.49 7.16
C LEU A 153 18.01 -8.97 7.19
N LYS A 154 17.09 -8.18 7.75
CA LYS A 154 17.15 -6.71 7.84
C LYS A 154 17.30 -6.01 6.49
N LEU A 155 16.81 -6.60 5.40
CA LEU A 155 16.83 -5.97 4.08
C LEU A 155 15.69 -4.96 3.95
N SER A 156 16.00 -3.77 3.45
CA SER A 156 15.02 -2.80 2.99
C SER A 156 14.35 -3.26 1.69
N ALA A 157 13.31 -2.57 1.21
CA ALA A 157 12.72 -2.85 -0.11
C ALA A 157 13.77 -2.82 -1.24
N ARG A 158 14.73 -1.89 -1.17
CA ARG A 158 15.89 -1.84 -2.06
C ARG A 158 16.81 -3.05 -1.91
N GLY A 159 17.04 -3.51 -0.68
CA GLY A 159 17.79 -4.75 -0.43
C GLY A 159 17.09 -6.00 -0.99
N GLU A 160 15.76 -6.09 -0.88
CA GLU A 160 14.95 -7.14 -1.51
C GLU A 160 15.07 -7.07 -3.05
N MET A 161 14.98 -5.87 -3.63
CA MET A 161 15.16 -5.62 -5.06
C MET A 161 16.54 -6.08 -5.56
N ASP A 162 17.62 -5.70 -4.86
CA ASP A 162 18.98 -6.05 -5.23
C ASP A 162 19.22 -7.57 -5.16
N LEU A 163 18.71 -8.22 -4.11
CA LEU A 163 18.78 -9.67 -3.97
C LEU A 163 17.99 -10.40 -5.07
N ALA A 164 16.79 -9.90 -5.38
CA ALA A 164 15.95 -10.42 -6.45
C ALA A 164 16.64 -10.29 -7.82
N TYR A 165 17.22 -9.12 -8.13
CA TYR A 165 17.96 -8.88 -9.36
C TYR A 165 19.15 -9.84 -9.50
N HIS A 166 19.95 -10.00 -8.43
CA HIS A 166 21.06 -10.96 -8.45
C HIS A 166 20.60 -12.41 -8.64
N GLY A 167 19.44 -12.78 -8.09
CA GLY A 167 18.86 -14.09 -8.31
C GLY A 167 18.39 -14.27 -9.75
N GLU A 168 17.79 -13.25 -10.36
CA GLU A 168 17.32 -13.31 -11.74
C GLU A 168 18.49 -13.45 -12.74
N ILE A 169 19.57 -12.68 -12.58
CA ILE A 169 20.77 -12.79 -13.44
C ILE A 169 21.62 -14.04 -13.16
N THR A 170 21.28 -14.82 -12.13
CA THR A 170 21.86 -16.17 -11.92
C THR A 170 21.24 -17.18 -12.91
N THR A 171 20.08 -16.87 -13.49
CA THR A 171 19.46 -17.63 -14.57
C THR A 171 19.99 -17.15 -15.94
N PRO A 172 19.70 -17.84 -17.05
CA PRO A 172 20.03 -17.35 -18.40
C PRO A 172 19.29 -16.08 -18.84
N SER A 173 18.41 -15.51 -17.99
CA SER A 173 17.68 -14.28 -18.27
C SER A 173 18.62 -13.09 -18.47
N GLN A 174 18.30 -12.26 -19.47
CA GLN A 174 18.98 -10.99 -19.74
C GLN A 174 18.12 -9.79 -19.35
N CYS A 175 17.18 -9.98 -18.41
CA CYS A 175 16.34 -8.88 -17.92
C CYS A 175 17.19 -7.77 -17.28
N GLY A 176 16.79 -6.53 -17.54
CA GLY A 176 17.36 -5.39 -16.85
C GLY A 176 16.84 -5.25 -15.43
N ARG A 177 17.31 -4.20 -14.75
CA ARG A 177 17.13 -4.00 -13.30
C ARG A 177 15.84 -3.24 -12.96
N MET A 178 15.12 -2.76 -13.98
CA MET A 178 13.86 -2.02 -13.82
C MET A 178 12.74 -2.89 -13.24
N ASP A 179 12.69 -4.17 -13.62
CA ASP A 179 11.55 -5.04 -13.36
C ASP A 179 11.37 -5.39 -11.88
N GLN A 180 12.46 -5.33 -11.10
CA GLN A 180 12.41 -5.61 -9.66
C GLN A 180 11.81 -4.46 -8.85
N CYS A 181 11.32 -3.39 -9.50
CA CYS A 181 10.58 -2.31 -8.85
C CYS A 181 9.34 -2.77 -8.08
N CYS A 182 8.79 -3.95 -8.39
CA CYS A 182 7.72 -4.58 -7.63
C CYS A 182 8.08 -4.79 -6.14
N ALA A 183 9.37 -4.77 -5.77
CA ALA A 183 9.81 -4.74 -4.38
C ALA A 183 9.27 -3.53 -3.61
N PHE A 184 9.02 -2.40 -4.28
CA PHE A 184 8.48 -1.19 -3.65
C PHE A 184 6.96 -1.22 -3.49
N GLY A 185 6.23 -2.23 -3.97
CA GLY A 185 4.76 -2.23 -3.86
C GLY A 185 4.08 -1.37 -4.93
N ALA A 186 2.80 -1.05 -4.74
CA ALA A 186 1.95 -0.37 -5.74
C ALA A 186 2.11 1.17 -5.77
N ARG A 187 3.33 1.65 -5.56
CA ARG A 187 3.69 3.08 -5.60
C ARG A 187 4.58 3.38 -6.81
N PRO A 188 4.44 4.56 -7.45
CA PRO A 188 5.38 4.97 -8.47
C PRO A 188 6.77 5.20 -7.88
N VAL A 189 7.78 4.80 -8.63
CA VAL A 189 9.19 4.93 -8.30
C VAL A 189 9.89 5.45 -9.54
N LEU A 190 10.61 6.53 -9.35
CA LEU A 190 11.57 7.03 -10.31
C LEU A 190 12.90 6.30 -10.12
N MET A 191 13.38 5.65 -11.18
CA MET A 191 14.65 4.92 -11.18
C MET A 191 15.65 5.59 -12.11
N ARG A 192 16.89 5.73 -11.64
CA ARG A 192 18.01 6.27 -12.42
C ARG A 192 19.15 5.26 -12.47
N PHE A 193 19.65 5.00 -13.68
CA PHE A 193 20.69 4.01 -13.97
C PHE A 193 21.96 4.70 -14.46
N ASP A 194 22.98 4.81 -13.61
CA ASP A 194 24.27 5.42 -13.92
C ASP A 194 25.36 4.33 -13.89
N GLY A 195 25.48 3.59 -15.00
CA GLY A 195 26.30 2.38 -15.07
C GLY A 195 25.79 1.31 -14.10
N ASP A 196 26.62 0.90 -13.13
CA ASP A 196 26.24 -0.09 -12.12
C ASP A 196 25.45 0.51 -10.94
N LYS A 197 25.42 1.85 -10.84
CA LYS A 197 24.69 2.56 -9.79
C LYS A 197 23.22 2.69 -10.16
N LEU A 198 22.37 2.27 -9.23
CA LEU A 198 20.93 2.48 -9.27
C LEU A 198 20.55 3.48 -8.18
N ASP A 199 19.75 4.47 -8.54
CA ASP A 199 19.06 5.34 -7.60
C ASP A 199 17.55 5.17 -7.76
N CYS A 200 16.83 5.17 -6.63
CA CYS A 200 15.39 4.97 -6.59
C CYS A 200 14.75 6.01 -5.69
N GLU A 201 13.78 6.72 -6.22
CA GLU A 201 13.02 7.78 -5.55
C GLU A 201 11.54 7.41 -5.62
N GLU A 202 10.93 7.18 -4.45
CA GLU A 202 9.50 6.87 -4.37
C GLU A 202 8.68 8.15 -4.52
N LEU A 203 7.59 8.09 -5.28
CA LEU A 203 6.70 9.22 -5.51
C LEU A 203 5.35 8.99 -4.84
N THR A 204 4.75 10.07 -4.35
CA THR A 204 3.39 10.05 -3.81
C THR A 204 2.39 10.42 -4.90
N LEU A 205 1.35 9.60 -5.04
CA LEU A 205 0.20 9.91 -5.91
C LEU A 205 -0.86 10.67 -5.11
N LYS A 206 -1.33 11.78 -5.67
CA LYS A 206 -2.50 12.50 -5.14
C LYS A 206 -3.81 11.80 -5.46
N GLU A 207 -3.88 11.21 -6.65
CA GLU A 207 -5.04 10.47 -7.14
C GLU A 207 -4.57 9.16 -7.78
N PRO A 208 -5.38 8.09 -7.70
CA PRO A 208 -5.04 6.84 -8.36
C PRO A 208 -5.03 7.00 -9.88
N LEU A 209 -4.13 6.28 -10.54
CA LEU A 209 -4.12 6.18 -12.00
C LEU A 209 -4.90 4.93 -12.42
N TYR A 210 -5.92 5.14 -13.26
CA TYR A 210 -6.72 4.07 -13.84
C TYR A 210 -6.14 3.67 -15.19
N ILE A 211 -5.77 2.42 -15.36
CA ILE A 211 -5.06 1.95 -16.55
C ILE A 211 -5.73 0.70 -17.10
N VAL A 212 -5.96 0.66 -18.40
CA VAL A 212 -6.29 -0.59 -19.10
C VAL A 212 -5.04 -1.11 -19.79
N ILE A 213 -4.68 -2.37 -19.53
CA ILE A 213 -3.66 -3.06 -20.32
C ILE A 213 -4.36 -3.85 -21.42
N VAL A 214 -3.99 -3.58 -22.67
CA VAL A 214 -4.53 -4.25 -23.87
C VAL A 214 -3.52 -5.27 -24.37
N GLU A 215 -3.96 -6.49 -24.59
CA GLU A 215 -3.23 -7.53 -25.32
C GLU A 215 -3.49 -7.36 -26.81
N LEU A 216 -2.46 -6.94 -27.54
CA LEU A 216 -2.59 -6.51 -28.94
C LEU A 216 -2.79 -7.68 -29.93
N ALA A 217 -2.84 -8.92 -29.43
CA ALA A 217 -3.03 -10.15 -30.20
C ALA A 217 -2.13 -10.27 -31.43
N GLY A 218 -0.95 -9.64 -31.40
CA GLY A 218 0.05 -9.72 -32.46
C GLY A 218 1.27 -10.54 -32.03
N HIS A 219 2.22 -10.64 -32.94
CA HIS A 219 3.48 -11.33 -32.70
C HIS A 219 4.60 -10.30 -32.52
N LYS A 220 5.46 -10.51 -31.52
CA LYS A 220 6.71 -9.77 -31.37
C LYS A 220 7.84 -10.69 -30.93
N ASP A 221 9.03 -10.47 -31.48
CA ASP A 221 10.27 -11.06 -30.97
C ASP A 221 11.01 -10.04 -30.09
N THR A 222 10.96 -10.26 -28.78
CA THR A 222 11.61 -9.37 -27.81
C THR A 222 13.13 -9.46 -27.89
N VAL A 223 13.66 -10.63 -28.23
CA VAL A 223 15.12 -10.85 -28.33
C VAL A 223 15.65 -10.10 -29.55
N GLU A 224 14.96 -10.16 -30.68
CA GLU A 224 15.33 -9.39 -31.88
C GLU A 224 15.31 -7.89 -31.61
N ILE A 225 14.25 -7.36 -31.00
CA ILE A 225 14.15 -5.93 -30.66
C ILE A 225 15.35 -5.50 -29.81
N LEU A 226 15.62 -6.23 -28.73
CA LEU A 226 16.73 -5.89 -27.83
C LEU A 226 18.07 -5.97 -28.57
N GLN A 227 18.31 -7.02 -29.36
CA GLN A 227 19.54 -7.16 -30.14
C GLN A 227 19.76 -6.00 -31.12
N GLN A 228 18.71 -5.56 -31.83
CA GLN A 228 18.81 -4.45 -32.78
C GLN A 228 19.04 -3.11 -32.09
N LEU A 229 18.32 -2.80 -31.01
CA LEU A 229 18.48 -1.55 -30.27
C LEU A 229 19.84 -1.47 -29.55
N ASN A 230 20.35 -2.60 -29.04
CA ASN A 230 21.66 -2.64 -28.37
C ASN A 230 22.82 -2.32 -29.32
N ARG A 231 22.68 -2.53 -30.65
CA ARG A 231 23.72 -2.16 -31.63
C ARG A 231 24.06 -0.68 -31.63
N ALA A 232 23.12 0.16 -31.20
CA ALA A 232 23.37 1.59 -31.05
C ALA A 232 24.37 1.92 -29.93
N TYR A 233 24.75 0.98 -29.07
CA TYR A 233 25.61 1.19 -27.91
C TYR A 233 26.89 0.34 -27.96
N PRO A 234 27.99 0.77 -27.30
CA PRO A 234 28.14 2.02 -26.54
C PRO A 234 28.39 3.26 -27.39
N VAL A 235 28.68 3.10 -28.69
CA VAL A 235 28.97 4.19 -29.63
C VAL A 235 28.12 3.97 -30.87
N ALA A 236 27.27 4.94 -31.20
CA ALA A 236 26.49 4.92 -32.43
C ALA A 236 27.41 5.09 -33.65
N ALA A 237 27.17 4.29 -34.69
CA ALA A 237 27.89 4.32 -35.96
C ALA A 237 27.06 4.87 -37.12
N THR A 238 25.75 5.02 -36.96
CA THR A 238 24.83 5.53 -37.99
C THR A 238 23.89 6.60 -37.45
N PRO A 239 23.30 7.45 -38.31
CA PRO A 239 22.28 8.41 -37.88
C PRO A 239 21.06 7.78 -37.20
N VAL A 240 20.71 6.54 -37.58
CA VAL A 240 19.63 5.78 -36.92
C VAL A 240 20.01 5.43 -35.49
N GLU A 241 21.22 4.91 -35.29
CA GLU A 241 21.74 4.58 -33.96
C GLU A 241 21.94 5.83 -33.08
N GLU A 242 22.33 6.96 -33.66
CA GLU A 242 22.38 8.25 -32.96
C GLU A 242 20.98 8.68 -32.50
N GLY A 243 19.96 8.47 -33.33
CA GLY A 243 18.55 8.67 -32.98
C GLY A 243 18.11 7.81 -31.79
N VAL A 244 18.48 6.52 -31.79
CA VAL A 244 18.23 5.61 -30.67
C VAL A 244 18.91 6.08 -29.39
N GLN A 245 20.19 6.46 -29.44
CA GLN A 245 20.91 6.97 -28.26
C GLN A 245 20.30 8.28 -27.74
N ARG A 246 19.94 9.20 -28.63
CA ARG A 246 19.33 10.48 -28.26
C ARG A 246 17.96 10.28 -27.61
N PHE A 247 17.13 9.40 -28.17
CA PHE A 247 15.82 9.11 -27.61
C PHE A 247 15.92 8.44 -26.24
N LEU A 248 16.66 7.33 -26.11
CA LEU A 248 16.79 6.59 -24.85
C LEU A 248 17.62 7.32 -23.78
N GLY A 249 18.40 8.33 -24.18
CA GLY A 249 19.19 9.19 -23.30
C GLY A 249 18.46 10.50 -22.94
N GLU A 250 18.93 11.60 -23.52
CA GLU A 250 18.51 12.97 -23.17
C GLU A 250 17.00 13.18 -23.30
N ARG A 251 16.40 12.66 -24.38
CA ARG A 251 14.98 12.92 -24.64
C ARG A 251 14.08 12.15 -23.69
N ASN A 252 14.38 10.88 -23.45
CA ASN A 252 13.71 10.07 -22.46
C ASN A 252 13.80 10.70 -21.05
N ALA A 253 15.00 11.15 -20.63
CA ALA A 253 15.16 11.80 -19.33
C ALA A 253 14.26 13.05 -19.19
N ALA A 254 14.12 13.84 -20.27
CA ALA A 254 13.22 15.01 -20.27
C ALA A 254 11.74 14.60 -20.18
N LEU A 255 11.31 13.58 -20.92
CA LEU A 255 9.92 13.08 -20.89
C LEU A 255 9.58 12.47 -19.53
N VAL A 256 10.47 11.63 -18.97
CA VAL A 256 10.29 11.02 -17.66
C VAL A 256 10.27 12.08 -16.56
N GLY A 257 11.15 13.09 -16.61
CA GLY A 257 11.11 14.22 -15.68
C GLY A 257 9.77 14.97 -15.73
N ALA A 258 9.26 15.26 -16.93
CA ALA A 258 7.95 15.89 -17.08
C ALA A 258 6.79 15.01 -16.60
N ALA A 259 6.91 13.68 -16.74
CA ALA A 259 5.92 12.71 -16.25
C ALA A 259 5.92 12.62 -14.72
N VAL A 260 7.09 12.70 -14.08
CA VAL A 260 7.25 12.80 -12.63
C VAL A 260 6.56 14.05 -12.12
N ASP A 261 6.84 15.22 -12.72
CA ASP A 261 6.18 16.48 -12.36
C ASP A 261 4.65 16.38 -12.48
N ALA A 262 4.14 15.70 -13.52
CA ALA A 262 2.71 15.50 -13.72
C ALA A 262 2.10 14.57 -12.65
N VAL A 263 2.78 13.48 -12.31
CA VAL A 263 2.37 12.54 -11.26
C VAL A 263 2.29 13.22 -9.90
N GLU A 264 3.35 13.94 -9.50
CA GLU A 264 3.38 14.65 -8.22
C GLU A 264 2.37 15.81 -8.17
N ALA A 265 2.10 16.43 -9.32
CA ALA A 265 1.08 17.46 -9.42
C ALA A 265 -0.35 16.90 -9.31
N GLY A 266 -0.57 15.61 -9.62
CA GLY A 266 -1.91 15.03 -9.81
C GLY A 266 -2.51 15.38 -11.18
N ASP A 267 -1.69 15.70 -12.17
CA ASP A 267 -2.11 16.14 -13.50
C ASP A 267 -2.17 14.95 -14.48
N ALA A 268 -3.18 14.10 -14.29
CA ALA A 268 -3.43 12.95 -15.17
C ALA A 268 -3.61 13.32 -16.66
N PRO A 269 -4.27 14.43 -17.02
CA PRO A 269 -4.33 14.89 -18.42
C PRO A 269 -2.94 15.15 -19.02
N LYS A 270 -2.05 15.87 -18.32
CA LYS A 270 -0.68 16.10 -18.78
C LYS A 270 0.11 14.80 -18.88
N LEU A 271 -0.03 13.90 -17.91
CA LEU A 271 0.60 12.58 -17.98
C LEU A 271 0.15 11.81 -19.22
N GLY A 272 -1.15 11.82 -19.54
CA GLY A 272 -1.68 11.19 -20.74
C GLY A 272 -1.10 11.78 -22.03
N ALA A 273 -1.04 13.11 -22.14
CA ALA A 273 -0.41 13.78 -23.28
C ALA A 273 1.08 13.40 -23.43
N LEU A 274 1.80 13.25 -22.31
CA LEU A 274 3.18 12.79 -22.31
C LEU A 274 3.33 11.33 -22.74
N LEU A 275 2.35 10.45 -22.44
CA LEU A 275 2.36 9.06 -22.92
C LEU A 275 2.23 9.01 -24.45
N ASP A 276 1.29 9.77 -25.02
CA ASP A 276 1.13 9.86 -26.48
C ASP A 276 2.39 10.46 -27.14
N GLN A 277 2.96 11.51 -26.53
CA GLN A 277 4.20 12.13 -27.00
C GLN A 277 5.37 11.14 -26.96
N PHE A 278 5.53 10.41 -25.85
CA PHE A 278 6.57 9.40 -25.72
C PHE A 278 6.45 8.34 -26.81
N GLN A 279 5.23 7.88 -27.09
CA GLN A 279 5.01 6.87 -28.11
C GLN A 279 5.36 7.38 -29.51
N ALA A 280 4.88 8.58 -29.89
CA ALA A 280 5.18 9.15 -31.20
C ALA A 280 6.69 9.36 -31.43
N GLU A 281 7.41 9.84 -30.42
CA GLU A 281 8.85 10.04 -30.50
C GLU A 281 9.64 8.73 -30.45
N PHE A 282 9.13 7.72 -29.71
CA PHE A 282 9.68 6.37 -29.73
C PHE A 282 9.58 5.80 -31.16
N ASP A 283 8.42 5.94 -31.79
CA ASP A 283 8.16 5.41 -33.12
C ASP A 283 9.09 6.06 -34.17
N GLU A 284 9.24 7.38 -34.13
CA GLU A 284 10.15 8.11 -35.01
C GLU A 284 11.61 7.67 -34.85
N ALA A 285 12.07 7.51 -33.61
CA ALA A 285 13.48 7.26 -33.33
C ALA A 285 13.89 5.78 -33.42
N LEU A 286 13.02 4.85 -33.02
CA LEU A 286 13.38 3.44 -32.79
C LEU A 286 12.86 2.50 -33.87
N ILE A 287 11.74 2.79 -34.55
CA ILE A 287 11.24 1.94 -35.66
C ILE A 287 12.32 1.73 -36.73
N PRO A 288 13.08 2.74 -37.18
CA PRO A 288 14.07 2.54 -38.24
C PRO A 288 15.18 1.53 -37.87
N GLN A 289 15.46 1.32 -36.58
CA GLN A 289 16.46 0.37 -36.12
C GLN A 289 15.94 -1.08 -36.11
N CYS A 290 14.64 -1.29 -35.94
CA CYS A 290 14.01 -2.61 -35.91
C CYS A 290 12.60 -2.59 -36.54
N PRO A 291 12.49 -2.30 -37.85
CA PRO A 291 11.18 -2.08 -38.49
C PRO A 291 10.32 -3.34 -38.52
N SER A 292 10.94 -4.53 -38.57
CA SER A 292 10.27 -5.84 -38.56
C SER A 292 9.38 -6.05 -37.32
N GLN A 293 9.77 -5.47 -36.18
CA GLN A 293 9.11 -5.72 -34.89
C GLN A 293 8.41 -4.47 -34.33
N LEU A 294 8.97 -3.27 -34.56
CA LEU A 294 8.49 -2.03 -33.93
C LEU A 294 7.42 -1.27 -34.73
N THR A 295 7.20 -1.61 -36.01
CA THR A 295 6.11 -0.99 -36.80
C THR A 295 4.73 -1.19 -36.17
N ALA A 296 4.52 -2.34 -35.50
CA ALA A 296 3.43 -2.59 -34.57
C ALA A 296 2.03 -2.11 -35.04
N PRO A 297 1.48 -2.65 -36.14
CA PRO A 297 0.19 -2.20 -36.69
C PRO A 297 -0.97 -2.33 -35.70
N ASN A 298 -0.98 -3.35 -34.83
CA ASN A 298 -2.06 -3.53 -33.85
C ASN A 298 -1.95 -2.51 -32.72
N LEU A 299 -0.73 -2.19 -32.26
CA LEU A 299 -0.49 -1.10 -31.31
C LEU A 299 -1.09 0.20 -31.85
N HIS A 300 -0.69 0.60 -33.05
CA HIS A 300 -1.15 1.85 -33.65
C HIS A 300 -2.65 1.87 -33.91
N ARG A 301 -3.25 0.72 -34.29
CA ARG A 301 -4.71 0.57 -34.39
C ARG A 301 -5.42 0.91 -33.08
N VAL A 302 -4.90 0.46 -31.94
CA VAL A 302 -5.45 0.77 -30.62
C VAL A 302 -5.25 2.24 -30.27
N LEU A 303 -4.03 2.77 -30.44
CA LEU A 303 -3.69 4.14 -30.07
C LEU A 303 -4.48 5.18 -30.87
N SER A 304 -4.78 4.92 -32.14
CA SER A 304 -5.54 5.84 -32.99
C SER A 304 -7.06 5.60 -32.95
N TYR A 305 -7.56 4.66 -32.14
CA TYR A 305 -8.98 4.28 -32.18
C TYR A 305 -9.87 5.36 -31.55
N ALA A 306 -10.65 6.04 -32.38
CA ALA A 306 -11.46 7.19 -31.97
C ALA A 306 -12.45 6.90 -30.81
N PRO A 307 -13.13 5.74 -30.74
CA PRO A 307 -13.96 5.39 -29.59
C PRO A 307 -13.20 5.37 -28.25
N LEU A 308 -11.94 4.90 -28.22
CA LEU A 308 -11.13 4.87 -26.99
C LEU A 308 -10.72 6.27 -26.52
N ARG A 309 -10.46 7.20 -27.47
CA ARG A 309 -10.02 8.58 -27.16
C ARG A 309 -11.01 9.37 -26.31
N LYS A 310 -12.27 8.95 -26.22
CA LYS A 310 -13.28 9.54 -25.33
C LYS A 310 -13.01 9.21 -23.85
N HIS A 311 -12.42 8.05 -23.58
CA HIS A 311 -12.28 7.47 -22.24
C HIS A 311 -10.86 7.55 -21.66
N ILE A 312 -9.88 7.95 -22.48
CA ILE A 312 -8.46 7.94 -22.09
C ILE A 312 -7.85 9.34 -22.21
N TRP A 313 -6.86 9.62 -21.36
CA TRP A 313 -6.00 10.80 -21.47
C TRP A 313 -4.87 10.58 -22.48
N GLY A 314 -4.35 9.36 -22.58
CA GLY A 314 -3.31 8.99 -23.55
C GLY A 314 -2.91 7.53 -23.43
N ALA A 315 -2.06 7.06 -24.33
CA ALA A 315 -1.67 5.65 -24.39
C ALA A 315 -0.29 5.44 -25.01
N LYS A 316 0.32 4.28 -24.73
CA LYS A 316 1.58 3.83 -25.32
C LYS A 316 1.71 2.30 -25.28
N GLY A 317 2.64 1.72 -26.02
CA GLY A 317 2.99 0.30 -25.89
C GLY A 317 3.68 0.01 -24.55
N ILE A 318 3.96 -1.26 -24.24
CA ILE A 318 4.55 -1.66 -22.95
C ILE A 318 5.79 -2.55 -23.15
N GLY A 319 6.81 -2.32 -22.32
CA GLY A 319 7.96 -3.20 -22.19
C GLY A 319 8.89 -3.03 -23.39
N SER A 320 9.10 -4.09 -24.17
CA SER A 320 9.92 -3.99 -25.39
C SER A 320 9.17 -3.37 -26.58
N GLN A 321 7.98 -2.81 -26.37
CA GLN A 321 7.12 -2.26 -27.42
C GLN A 321 6.70 -3.33 -28.45
N GLY A 322 6.36 -2.96 -29.68
CA GLY A 322 5.83 -3.88 -30.69
C GLY A 322 4.37 -4.27 -30.43
N ASP A 323 3.85 -5.26 -31.17
CA ASP A 323 2.47 -5.76 -31.03
C ASP A 323 2.27 -6.73 -29.85
N GLY A 324 2.89 -6.41 -28.70
CA GLY A 324 2.72 -7.16 -27.46
C GLY A 324 1.54 -6.67 -26.63
N CYS A 325 1.75 -5.54 -25.94
CA CYS A 325 0.74 -4.93 -25.08
C CYS A 325 0.78 -3.40 -25.18
N ALA A 326 -0.37 -2.78 -24.91
CA ALA A 326 -0.50 -1.33 -24.74
C ALA A 326 -1.06 -0.98 -23.36
N GLN A 327 -0.72 0.18 -22.84
CA GLN A 327 -1.35 0.79 -21.68
C GLN A 327 -2.20 1.98 -22.12
N LEU A 328 -3.39 2.08 -21.57
CA LEU A 328 -4.31 3.20 -21.78
C LEU A 328 -4.55 3.88 -20.43
N LEU A 329 -4.15 5.14 -20.28
CA LEU A 329 -4.44 5.93 -19.08
C LEU A 329 -5.87 6.46 -19.15
N CYS A 330 -6.77 5.90 -18.35
CA CYS A 330 -8.19 6.23 -18.32
C CYS A 330 -8.47 7.48 -17.48
N LYS A 331 -9.58 8.16 -17.79
CA LYS A 331 -9.98 9.39 -17.09
C LYS A 331 -10.55 9.15 -15.70
N SER A 332 -11.14 7.98 -15.48
CA SER A 332 -11.80 7.56 -14.24
C SER A 332 -11.94 6.04 -14.20
N ALA A 333 -12.39 5.49 -13.08
CA ALA A 333 -12.79 4.08 -12.99
C ALA A 333 -13.94 3.72 -13.95
N ALA A 334 -14.92 4.61 -14.14
CA ALA A 334 -16.03 4.38 -15.06
C ALA A 334 -15.55 4.38 -16.53
N ASP A 335 -14.60 5.26 -16.86
CA ASP A 335 -13.97 5.29 -18.18
C ASP A 335 -13.07 4.07 -18.44
N MET A 336 -12.49 3.49 -17.39
CA MET A 336 -11.74 2.24 -17.49
C MET A 336 -12.64 1.09 -17.94
N GLU A 337 -13.81 0.93 -17.32
CA GLU A 337 -14.82 -0.06 -17.74
C GLU A 337 -15.31 0.19 -19.17
N ALA A 338 -15.58 1.45 -19.52
CA ALA A 338 -16.00 1.81 -20.88
C ALA A 338 -14.91 1.52 -21.92
N ALA A 339 -13.64 1.86 -21.62
CA ALA A 339 -12.51 1.54 -22.48
C ALA A 339 -12.34 0.03 -22.66
N MET A 340 -12.46 -0.75 -21.59
CA MET A 340 -12.42 -2.22 -21.67
C MET A 340 -13.54 -2.79 -22.54
N ALA A 341 -14.75 -2.24 -22.44
CA ALA A 341 -15.88 -2.64 -23.28
C ALA A 341 -15.57 -2.38 -24.77
N VAL A 342 -15.01 -1.22 -25.10
CA VAL A 342 -14.58 -0.88 -26.47
C VAL A 342 -13.49 -1.84 -26.96
N VAL A 343 -12.45 -2.09 -26.15
CA VAL A 343 -11.36 -3.02 -26.49
C VAL A 343 -11.89 -4.43 -26.76
N THR A 344 -12.81 -4.91 -25.93
CA THR A 344 -13.30 -6.29 -26.01
C THR A 344 -14.32 -6.48 -27.14
N SER A 345 -15.28 -5.56 -27.28
CA SER A 345 -16.40 -5.71 -28.22
C SER A 345 -16.10 -5.20 -29.63
N GLU A 346 -15.34 -4.11 -29.77
CA GLU A 346 -15.07 -3.48 -31.06
C GLU A 346 -13.70 -3.89 -31.62
N LEU A 347 -12.67 -3.92 -30.77
CA LEU A 347 -11.31 -4.28 -31.20
C LEU A 347 -11.01 -5.79 -31.10
N GLN A 348 -11.88 -6.56 -30.46
CA GLN A 348 -11.75 -8.02 -30.25
C GLN A 348 -10.41 -8.42 -29.61
N MET A 349 -9.93 -7.60 -28.68
CA MET A 349 -8.67 -7.81 -27.98
C MET A 349 -8.91 -8.14 -26.50
N GLY A 350 -7.98 -8.88 -25.90
CA GLY A 350 -7.99 -9.11 -24.46
C GLY A 350 -7.56 -7.85 -23.72
N CYS A 351 -8.18 -7.56 -22.58
CA CYS A 351 -7.75 -6.48 -21.71
C CYS A 351 -7.87 -6.84 -20.23
N LEU A 352 -7.21 -6.05 -19.39
CA LEU A 352 -7.33 -6.13 -17.94
C LEU A 352 -7.30 -4.73 -17.33
N PRO A 353 -8.07 -4.49 -16.26
CA PRO A 353 -8.00 -3.27 -15.49
C PRO A 353 -6.79 -3.30 -14.57
N LEU A 354 -6.15 -2.16 -14.40
CA LEU A 354 -5.04 -1.95 -13.50
C LEU A 354 -5.21 -0.60 -12.80
N GLN A 355 -4.91 -0.56 -11.51
CA GLN A 355 -4.85 0.68 -10.76
C GLN A 355 -3.45 0.85 -10.16
N ILE A 356 -2.84 2.01 -10.39
CA ILE A 356 -1.59 2.43 -9.73
C ILE A 356 -1.95 3.45 -8.64
N GLY A 357 -1.29 3.35 -7.48
CA GLY A 357 -1.61 4.20 -6.34
C GLY A 357 -2.92 3.82 -5.63
N ALA A 358 -3.53 2.68 -6.00
CA ALA A 358 -4.47 2.03 -5.11
C ALA A 358 -3.70 1.58 -3.88
N THR A 359 -3.93 2.26 -2.77
CA THR A 359 -3.70 1.67 -1.46
C THR A 359 -4.38 0.32 -1.40
N ARG A 360 -3.79 -0.64 -0.68
CA ARG A 360 -4.55 -1.84 -0.35
C ARG A 360 -5.84 -1.36 0.33
N PRO A 361 -7.02 -1.87 -0.08
CA PRO A 361 -8.26 -1.42 0.53
C PRO A 361 -8.23 -1.75 2.02
N VAL A 362 -8.68 -0.79 2.84
CA VAL A 362 -8.83 -1.00 4.28
C VAL A 362 -10.04 -1.89 4.47
N THR A 363 -9.81 -3.20 4.64
CA THR A 363 -10.87 -4.22 4.71
C THR A 363 -10.99 -4.86 6.07
N GLN A 364 -10.21 -4.40 7.05
CA GLN A 364 -10.17 -5.01 8.37
C GLN A 364 -10.08 -3.98 9.49
N ALA A 365 -10.70 -4.31 10.63
CA ALA A 365 -10.80 -3.44 11.79
C ALA A 365 -10.36 -4.15 13.07
N VAL A 366 -9.80 -3.40 14.00
CA VAL A 366 -9.54 -3.79 15.39
C VAL A 366 -10.38 -2.93 16.32
N ILE A 367 -11.15 -3.57 17.19
CA ILE A 367 -11.91 -2.91 18.25
C ILE A 367 -11.38 -3.39 19.60
N PRO A 368 -10.51 -2.62 20.28
CA PRO A 368 -10.12 -2.92 21.65
C PRO A 368 -11.31 -2.66 22.59
N ALA A 369 -11.79 -3.72 23.24
CA ALA A 369 -12.92 -3.73 24.16
C ALA A 369 -12.59 -4.43 25.49
N ALA A 370 -11.31 -4.63 25.78
CA ALA A 370 -10.80 -5.30 26.99
C ALA A 370 -10.48 -4.34 28.15
N SER A 371 -10.62 -3.02 27.95
CA SER A 371 -10.27 -2.00 28.95
C SER A 371 -11.20 -2.03 30.17
N PHE A 372 -10.60 -2.04 31.37
CA PHE A 372 -11.31 -1.82 32.62
C PHE A 372 -11.45 -0.31 32.91
N ALA A 373 -12.64 0.24 32.65
CA ALA A 373 -12.92 1.66 32.90
C ALA A 373 -13.09 1.96 34.40
N GLN A 374 -11.99 2.36 35.06
CA GLN A 374 -11.97 2.59 36.52
C GLN A 374 -12.88 3.75 36.95
N THR A 375 -12.99 4.79 36.13
CA THR A 375 -13.82 5.98 36.36
C THR A 375 -15.32 5.64 36.43
N LEU A 376 -15.73 4.55 35.78
CA LEU A 376 -17.09 4.05 35.74
C LEU A 376 -17.40 3.00 36.81
N PHE A 377 -16.48 2.75 37.74
CA PHE A 377 -16.74 1.86 38.85
C PHE A 377 -17.89 2.40 39.73
N PRO A 378 -18.87 1.58 40.15
CA PRO A 378 -18.89 0.11 40.07
C PRO A 378 -19.53 -0.50 38.82
N ALA A 379 -20.09 0.29 37.91
CA ALA A 379 -20.81 -0.22 36.73
C ALA A 379 -19.89 -1.05 35.80
N SER A 380 -18.66 -0.56 35.57
CA SER A 380 -17.65 -1.23 34.75
C SER A 380 -17.17 -2.59 35.30
N LYS A 381 -17.43 -2.89 36.58
CA LYS A 381 -17.16 -4.21 37.17
C LYS A 381 -18.05 -5.30 36.58
N THR A 382 -19.27 -4.96 36.19
CA THR A 382 -20.28 -5.92 35.73
C THR A 382 -20.47 -5.90 34.22
N LEU A 383 -20.29 -4.74 33.59
CA LEU A 383 -20.51 -4.58 32.15
C LEU A 383 -19.41 -3.65 31.60
N PRO A 384 -18.58 -4.09 30.65
CA PRO A 384 -17.64 -3.21 29.97
C PRO A 384 -18.36 -2.11 29.19
N PRO A 385 -17.76 -0.92 29.01
CA PRO A 385 -18.35 0.17 28.23
C PRO A 385 -18.79 -0.25 26.82
N ALA A 386 -18.00 -1.08 26.15
CA ALA A 386 -18.32 -1.62 24.82
C ALA A 386 -19.64 -2.42 24.77
N LEU A 387 -20.12 -2.91 25.92
CA LEU A 387 -21.40 -3.63 26.05
C LEU A 387 -22.53 -2.77 26.61
N PHE A 388 -22.30 -1.48 26.87
CA PHE A 388 -23.35 -0.58 27.34
C PHE A 388 -24.46 -0.44 26.28
N PRO A 389 -25.74 -0.51 26.70
CA PRO A 389 -26.86 -0.34 25.78
C PRO A 389 -27.02 1.15 25.44
N VAL A 390 -26.95 1.47 24.16
CA VAL A 390 -27.12 2.81 23.62
C VAL A 390 -28.28 2.85 22.63
N LEU A 391 -29.02 3.96 22.62
CA LEU A 391 -30.07 4.19 21.65
C LEU A 391 -29.44 4.68 20.34
N ASP A 392 -29.50 3.85 19.30
CA ASP A 392 -28.97 4.20 17.98
C ASP A 392 -29.98 5.00 17.13
N ALA A 393 -29.53 5.58 16.03
CA ALA A 393 -30.32 6.46 15.16
C ALA A 393 -31.55 5.76 14.52
N ASP A 394 -31.54 4.44 14.43
CA ASP A 394 -32.68 3.63 13.97
C ASP A 394 -33.73 3.37 15.07
N GLY A 395 -33.52 3.90 16.28
CA GLY A 395 -34.39 3.75 17.43
C GLY A 395 -34.28 2.40 18.15
N ILE A 396 -33.26 1.60 17.84
CA ILE A 396 -32.98 0.33 18.49
C ILE A 396 -31.96 0.55 19.61
N MET A 397 -32.20 -0.07 20.77
CA MET A 397 -31.20 -0.16 21.83
C MET A 397 -30.19 -1.26 21.47
N LYS A 398 -28.92 -0.88 21.25
CA LYS A 398 -27.84 -1.78 20.83
C LYS A 398 -26.68 -1.71 21.82
N PRO A 399 -25.94 -2.80 22.07
CA PRO A 399 -24.63 -2.70 22.69
C PRO A 399 -23.72 -1.78 21.86
N ALA A 400 -22.94 -0.90 22.49
CA ALA A 400 -22.10 0.08 21.80
C ALA A 400 -21.18 -0.56 20.73
N VAL A 401 -20.61 -1.73 21.03
CA VAL A 401 -19.78 -2.49 20.09
C VAL A 401 -20.53 -2.92 18.82
N LEU A 402 -21.83 -3.22 18.91
CA LEU A 402 -22.63 -3.60 17.74
C LEU A 402 -22.81 -2.40 16.80
N VAL A 403 -22.98 -1.19 17.36
CA VAL A 403 -23.01 0.06 16.57
C VAL A 403 -21.70 0.24 15.81
N LEU A 404 -20.56 0.05 16.48
CA LEU A 404 -19.24 0.16 15.84
C LEU A 404 -19.03 -0.88 14.74
N VAL A 405 -19.42 -2.13 14.97
CA VAL A 405 -19.33 -3.20 13.95
C VAL A 405 -20.20 -2.86 12.75
N GLU A 406 -21.45 -2.42 12.95
CA GLU A 406 -22.33 -2.03 11.86
C GLU A 406 -21.76 -0.85 11.05
N GLN A 407 -21.22 0.17 11.72
CA GLN A 407 -20.53 1.28 11.05
C GLN A 407 -19.31 0.81 10.25
N ALA A 408 -18.51 -0.10 10.82
CA ALA A 408 -17.34 -0.66 10.12
C ALA A 408 -17.75 -1.43 8.86
N LEU A 409 -18.75 -2.32 8.96
CA LEU A 409 -19.23 -3.09 7.83
C LEU A 409 -19.83 -2.20 6.73
N ALA A 410 -20.58 -1.16 7.11
CA ALA A 410 -21.13 -0.18 6.17
C ALA A 410 -20.02 0.62 5.44
N ALA A 411 -18.86 0.78 6.07
CA ALA A 411 -17.69 1.43 5.49
C ALA A 411 -16.83 0.53 4.59
N GLY A 412 -17.23 -0.72 4.35
CA GLY A 412 -16.51 -1.67 3.51
C GLY A 412 -15.52 -2.56 4.27
N ILE A 413 -15.51 -2.53 5.60
CA ILE A 413 -14.75 -3.49 6.40
C ILE A 413 -15.37 -4.89 6.25
N LEU A 414 -14.54 -5.88 5.94
CA LEU A 414 -14.94 -7.26 5.71
C LEU A 414 -14.65 -8.16 6.92
N LYS A 415 -13.70 -7.76 7.76
CA LYS A 415 -13.22 -8.52 8.93
C LYS A 415 -13.07 -7.60 10.14
N VAL A 416 -13.75 -7.90 11.24
CA VAL A 416 -13.67 -7.12 12.49
C VAL A 416 -13.10 -8.00 13.59
N VAL A 417 -11.95 -7.62 14.12
CA VAL A 417 -11.32 -8.27 15.27
C VAL A 417 -11.68 -7.48 16.52
N ILE A 418 -12.39 -8.09 17.45
CA ILE A 418 -12.73 -7.48 18.74
C ILE A 418 -11.85 -8.11 19.81
N VAL A 419 -11.09 -7.28 20.52
CA VAL A 419 -10.23 -7.72 21.60
C VAL A 419 -11.00 -7.57 22.89
N VAL A 420 -11.24 -8.69 23.59
CA VAL A 420 -12.10 -8.76 24.76
C VAL A 420 -11.32 -9.26 25.97
N ASP A 421 -11.77 -8.87 27.16
CA ASP A 421 -11.35 -9.49 28.41
C ASP A 421 -11.94 -10.91 28.54
N GLU A 422 -11.23 -11.81 29.22
CA GLU A 422 -11.69 -13.19 29.43
C GLU A 422 -13.03 -13.26 30.15
N ALA A 423 -13.25 -12.41 31.17
CA ALA A 423 -14.48 -12.43 31.96
C ALA A 423 -15.70 -11.92 31.17
N ALA A 424 -15.48 -11.04 30.18
CA ALA A 424 -16.54 -10.47 29.36
C ALA A 424 -16.81 -11.26 28.07
N ARG A 425 -15.92 -12.18 27.67
CA ARG A 425 -15.98 -12.87 26.37
C ARG A 425 -17.32 -13.51 26.06
N SER A 426 -17.94 -14.17 27.05
CA SER A 426 -19.23 -14.85 26.85
C SER A 426 -20.33 -13.93 26.36
N ALA A 427 -20.37 -12.69 26.83
CA ALA A 427 -21.36 -11.71 26.41
C ALA A 427 -21.16 -11.25 24.95
N PHE A 428 -19.91 -11.16 24.48
CA PHE A 428 -19.64 -10.89 23.07
C PHE A 428 -19.99 -12.09 22.18
N ASP A 429 -19.71 -13.32 22.63
CA ASP A 429 -20.14 -14.54 21.94
C ASP A 429 -21.67 -14.62 21.85
N ASP A 430 -22.39 -14.22 22.91
CA ASP A 430 -23.86 -14.18 22.93
C ASP A 430 -24.43 -13.19 21.90
N ILE A 431 -23.75 -12.07 21.62
CA ILE A 431 -24.18 -11.09 20.61
C ILE A 431 -23.89 -11.58 19.19
N PHE A 432 -22.66 -12.01 18.92
CA PHE A 432 -22.18 -12.21 17.56
C PHE A 432 -22.22 -13.67 17.08
N HIS A 433 -22.15 -14.65 17.98
CA HIS A 433 -21.98 -16.06 17.60
C HIS A 433 -23.09 -16.99 18.08
N ARG A 434 -23.99 -16.52 18.95
CA ARG A 434 -25.12 -17.32 19.47
C ARG A 434 -26.46 -16.65 19.15
N PRO A 435 -27.10 -17.00 18.03
CA PRO A 435 -28.40 -16.44 17.71
C PRO A 435 -29.44 -16.80 18.79
N PRO A 436 -30.46 -15.95 19.02
CA PRO A 436 -31.50 -16.26 19.99
C PRO A 436 -32.22 -17.56 19.66
N GLU A 437 -32.59 -18.32 20.71
CA GLU A 437 -33.36 -19.56 20.56
C GLU A 437 -34.64 -19.36 19.73
N PRO A 438 -35.07 -20.34 18.90
CA PRO A 438 -36.24 -20.19 18.03
C PRO A 438 -37.51 -19.73 18.76
N ARG A 439 -37.72 -20.18 20.00
CA ARG A 439 -38.85 -19.75 20.84
C ARG A 439 -38.79 -18.27 21.21
N THR A 440 -37.59 -17.74 21.43
CA THR A 440 -37.38 -16.31 21.71
C THR A 440 -37.62 -15.50 20.44
N LEU A 441 -37.07 -15.92 19.30
CA LEU A 441 -37.28 -15.26 18.00
C LEU A 441 -38.76 -15.16 17.63
N GLN A 442 -39.56 -16.20 17.85
CA GLN A 442 -41.00 -16.19 17.56
C GLN A 442 -41.79 -15.15 18.38
N ARG A 443 -41.29 -14.75 19.56
CA ARG A 443 -41.92 -13.75 20.42
C ARG A 443 -41.54 -12.31 20.05
N LEU A 444 -40.52 -12.13 19.21
CA LEU A 444 -40.07 -10.80 18.76
C LEU A 444 -40.95 -10.29 17.62
N PRO A 445 -41.15 -8.97 17.46
CA PRO A 445 -41.75 -8.39 16.26
C PRO A 445 -40.97 -8.76 14.99
N GLN A 446 -41.63 -8.78 13.82
CA GLN A 446 -40.98 -9.14 12.54
C GLN A 446 -39.69 -8.34 12.30
N ARG A 447 -39.73 -7.00 12.50
CA ARG A 447 -38.55 -6.12 12.37
C ARG A 447 -37.35 -6.60 13.19
N MET A 448 -37.58 -7.12 14.40
CA MET A 448 -36.51 -7.61 15.29
C MET A 448 -36.04 -9.02 14.91
N ARG A 449 -36.90 -9.84 14.31
CA ARG A 449 -36.49 -11.13 13.74
C ARG A 449 -35.57 -10.95 12.55
N ASP A 450 -35.92 -10.02 11.65
CA ASP A 450 -35.09 -9.69 10.49
C ASP A 450 -33.74 -9.13 10.96
N TYR A 451 -33.76 -8.23 11.94
CA TYR A 451 -32.54 -7.69 12.53
C TYR A 451 -31.67 -8.77 13.21
N ALA A 452 -32.27 -9.74 13.91
CA ALA A 452 -31.52 -10.87 14.47
C ALA A 452 -30.82 -11.71 13.38
N SER A 453 -31.42 -11.84 12.19
CA SER A 453 -30.76 -12.48 11.04
C SER A 453 -29.55 -11.68 10.56
N VAL A 454 -29.68 -10.35 10.50
CA VAL A 454 -28.58 -9.43 10.14
C VAL A 454 -27.43 -9.51 11.14
N ILE A 455 -27.71 -9.57 12.45
CA ILE A 455 -26.68 -9.75 13.49
C ILE A 455 -25.96 -11.09 13.30
N ASN A 456 -26.69 -12.17 13.03
CA ASN A 456 -26.09 -13.48 12.81
C ASN A 456 -25.18 -13.51 11.56
N GLU A 457 -25.56 -12.82 10.48
CA GLU A 457 -24.69 -12.65 9.31
C GLU A 457 -23.46 -11.79 9.61
N THR A 458 -23.65 -10.71 10.36
CA THR A 458 -22.59 -9.83 10.87
C THR A 458 -21.57 -10.62 11.69
N GLY A 459 -22.03 -11.53 12.54
CA GLY A 459 -21.22 -12.43 13.33
C GLY A 459 -20.19 -13.24 12.55
N ARG A 460 -20.47 -13.59 11.28
CA ARG A 460 -19.52 -14.32 10.42
C ARG A 460 -18.26 -13.53 10.08
N ARG A 461 -18.31 -12.20 10.24
CA ARG A 461 -17.20 -11.27 9.98
C ARG A 461 -16.49 -10.83 11.26
N VAL A 462 -17.01 -11.23 12.42
CA VAL A 462 -16.49 -10.84 13.73
C VAL A 462 -15.59 -11.95 14.27
N HIS A 463 -14.43 -11.58 14.77
CA HIS A 463 -13.46 -12.48 15.37
C HIS A 463 -13.13 -12.00 16.78
N LEU A 464 -13.43 -12.81 17.79
CA LEU A 464 -13.16 -12.47 19.18
C LEU A 464 -11.79 -13.00 19.62
N VAL A 465 -10.92 -12.09 20.02
CA VAL A 465 -9.59 -12.39 20.55
C VAL A 465 -9.55 -12.02 22.04
N THR A 466 -9.08 -12.94 22.88
CA THR A 466 -8.98 -12.69 24.32
C THR A 466 -7.64 -12.05 24.66
N GLN A 467 -7.66 -10.93 25.38
CA GLN A 467 -6.49 -10.39 26.07
C GLN A 467 -6.37 -11.05 27.45
N ILE A 468 -5.25 -11.70 27.73
CA ILE A 468 -5.02 -12.42 29.01
C ILE A 468 -4.53 -11.46 30.09
N GLU A 469 -3.61 -10.55 29.75
CA GLU A 469 -3.06 -9.57 30.68
C GLU A 469 -3.42 -8.15 30.22
N GLN A 470 -4.10 -7.38 31.07
CA GLN A 470 -4.50 -6.01 30.75
C GLN A 470 -3.33 -5.04 30.96
N ARG A 471 -2.37 -5.03 30.03
CA ARG A 471 -1.20 -4.13 30.08
C ARG A 471 -1.41 -2.79 29.38
N GLY A 472 -2.64 -2.42 29.06
CA GLY A 472 -3.00 -1.16 28.40
C GLY A 472 -3.53 -1.33 26.98
N LEU A 473 -3.88 -0.21 26.35
CA LEU A 473 -4.50 -0.16 25.02
C LEU A 473 -3.58 -0.68 23.93
N GLY A 474 -2.28 -0.38 24.01
CA GLY A 474 -1.29 -0.87 23.06
C GLY A 474 -1.17 -2.39 23.09
N ASP A 475 -1.25 -3.01 24.28
CA ASP A 475 -1.22 -4.47 24.42
C ASP A 475 -2.51 -5.12 23.88
N ALA A 476 -3.67 -4.47 24.06
CA ALA A 476 -4.91 -4.94 23.46
C ALA A 476 -4.83 -4.93 21.92
N ILE A 477 -4.31 -3.86 21.33
CA ILE A 477 -4.10 -3.78 19.87
C ILE A 477 -3.08 -4.83 19.41
N LEU A 478 -1.95 -4.97 20.09
CA LEU A 478 -0.94 -5.99 19.78
C LEU A 478 -1.50 -7.41 19.86
N THR A 479 -2.38 -7.67 20.82
CA THR A 479 -3.08 -8.96 20.96
C THR A 479 -3.89 -9.31 19.70
N ALA A 480 -4.46 -8.32 19.00
CA ALA A 480 -5.17 -8.53 17.74
C ALA A 480 -4.27 -8.94 16.56
N ALA A 481 -2.96 -8.71 16.64
CA ALA A 481 -2.03 -8.85 15.50
C ALA A 481 -2.13 -10.21 14.80
N HIS A 482 -2.30 -11.29 15.57
CA HIS A 482 -2.38 -12.64 15.01
C HIS A 482 -3.70 -12.93 14.27
N ALA A 483 -4.75 -12.14 14.52
CA ALA A 483 -6.06 -12.29 13.90
C ALA A 483 -6.27 -11.35 12.70
N LEU A 484 -5.32 -10.45 12.41
CA LEU A 484 -5.32 -9.61 11.21
C LEU A 484 -4.55 -10.29 10.07
N ASP A 485 -4.81 -9.85 8.84
CA ASP A 485 -4.03 -10.28 7.69
C ASP A 485 -2.75 -9.44 7.62
N ALA A 486 -1.62 -10.12 7.46
CA ALA A 486 -0.32 -9.46 7.45
C ALA A 486 -0.18 -8.47 6.27
N ASP A 487 0.45 -7.32 6.53
CA ASP A 487 0.69 -6.25 5.56
C ASP A 487 -0.57 -5.64 4.90
N ALA A 488 -1.77 -5.98 5.38
CA ALA A 488 -3.00 -5.30 4.98
C ALA A 488 -3.26 -4.12 5.92
N PRO A 489 -3.73 -2.97 5.39
CA PRO A 489 -4.10 -1.85 6.23
C PRO A 489 -5.35 -2.18 7.03
N TYR A 490 -5.39 -1.68 8.26
CA TYR A 490 -6.50 -1.90 9.18
C TYR A 490 -6.88 -0.62 9.89
N VAL A 491 -8.16 -0.51 10.23
CA VAL A 491 -8.66 0.57 11.07
C VAL A 491 -8.66 0.14 12.53
N ILE A 492 -8.27 1.03 13.44
CA ILE A 492 -8.46 0.88 14.88
C ILE A 492 -9.65 1.76 15.26
N MET A 493 -10.66 1.17 15.89
CA MET A 493 -11.83 1.86 16.39
C MET A 493 -11.94 1.61 17.90
N LEU A 494 -11.73 2.63 18.73
CA LEU A 494 -11.79 2.44 20.18
C LEU A 494 -13.20 1.96 20.63
N GLY A 495 -13.26 0.88 21.40
CA GLY A 495 -14.52 0.21 21.77
C GLY A 495 -15.35 0.92 22.85
N ASP A 496 -14.76 1.92 23.50
CA ASP A 496 -15.37 2.83 24.47
C ASP A 496 -15.74 4.18 23.86
N HIS A 497 -15.74 4.28 22.53
CA HIS A 497 -16.13 5.47 21.80
C HIS A 497 -17.28 5.19 20.86
N LEU A 498 -18.13 6.19 20.64
CA LEU A 498 -19.15 6.19 19.59
C LEU A 498 -18.96 7.40 18.69
N TYR A 499 -19.18 7.19 17.39
CA TYR A 499 -18.92 8.19 16.37
C TYR A 499 -20.23 8.55 15.67
N LYS A 500 -20.48 9.85 15.56
CA LYS A 500 -21.61 10.41 14.82
C LYS A 500 -21.11 11.39 13.80
N SER A 501 -21.31 11.09 12.53
CA SER A 501 -20.92 11.99 11.46
C SER A 501 -21.83 13.21 11.40
N THR A 502 -21.25 14.37 11.12
CA THR A 502 -21.96 15.59 10.72
C THR A 502 -21.72 15.93 9.25
N HIS A 503 -21.12 15.00 8.51
CA HIS A 503 -20.71 15.22 7.12
C HIS A 503 -21.90 15.40 6.18
N ARG A 504 -21.80 16.40 5.30
CA ARG A 504 -22.91 16.82 4.43
C ARG A 504 -23.38 15.74 3.47
N ASN A 505 -22.49 14.85 3.04
CA ASN A 505 -22.80 13.78 2.08
C ASN A 505 -23.35 12.52 2.76
N GLY A 506 -23.48 12.52 4.10
CA GLY A 506 -23.97 11.36 4.86
C GLY A 506 -22.91 10.29 5.15
N ASP A 507 -21.66 10.49 4.72
CA ASP A 507 -20.55 9.57 5.00
C ASP A 507 -20.29 9.45 6.50
N SER A 508 -20.15 8.23 7.01
CA SER A 508 -19.72 7.97 8.39
C SER A 508 -18.30 8.47 8.65
N CYS A 509 -17.94 8.68 9.92
CA CYS A 509 -16.60 9.13 10.33
C CYS A 509 -15.49 8.19 9.82
N ILE A 510 -15.75 6.88 9.81
CA ILE A 510 -14.82 5.88 9.27
C ILE A 510 -14.70 5.98 7.74
N GLN A 511 -15.79 6.24 7.00
CA GLN A 511 -15.74 6.44 5.55
C GLN A 511 -14.95 7.70 5.18
N GLN A 512 -15.12 8.79 5.94
CA GLN A 512 -14.31 10.00 5.79
C GLN A 512 -12.81 9.73 6.01
N LEU A 513 -12.47 8.87 6.98
CA LEU A 513 -11.08 8.52 7.24
C LEU A 513 -10.51 7.61 6.15
N ILE A 514 -11.26 6.60 5.70
CA ILE A 514 -10.86 5.67 4.63
C ILE A 514 -10.68 6.42 3.31
N SER A 515 -11.53 7.40 2.99
CA SER A 515 -11.40 8.18 1.75
C SER A 515 -10.13 9.02 1.69
N CYS A 516 -9.53 9.35 2.84
CA CYS A 516 -8.27 10.08 2.93
C CYS A 516 -7.03 9.16 2.88
N PHE A 517 -7.20 7.83 2.89
CA PHE A 517 -6.10 6.88 3.00
C PHE A 517 -5.38 6.70 1.66
N ASP A 518 -4.14 7.18 1.60
CA ASP A 518 -3.23 7.09 0.43
C ASP A 518 -2.06 6.11 0.62
N GLY A 519 -2.09 5.33 1.71
CA GLY A 519 -1.09 4.31 2.01
C GLY A 519 -0.20 4.73 3.17
N THR A 520 -0.29 5.99 3.58
CA THR A 520 0.27 6.49 4.83
C THR A 520 -0.69 6.27 5.98
N SER A 521 -0.19 5.86 7.14
CA SER A 521 -1.02 5.70 8.34
C SER A 521 -1.68 7.03 8.72
N LEU A 522 -2.96 6.96 9.12
CA LEU A 522 -3.79 8.11 9.46
C LEU A 522 -4.23 8.09 10.92
N MET A 523 -4.26 9.26 11.53
CA MET A 523 -4.86 9.53 12.82
C MET A 523 -6.01 10.52 12.62
N ALA A 524 -7.24 10.13 12.97
CA ALA A 524 -8.34 11.08 12.97
C ALA A 524 -8.19 12.07 14.13
N LEU A 525 -8.47 13.34 13.86
CA LEU A 525 -8.29 14.45 14.79
C LEU A 525 -9.57 15.29 14.91
N ARG A 526 -9.68 15.98 16.04
CA ARG A 526 -10.66 17.05 16.27
C ARG A 526 -10.02 18.24 16.98
N PRO A 527 -10.57 19.45 16.83
CA PRO A 527 -10.27 20.56 17.72
C PRO A 527 -10.74 20.22 19.14
N THR A 528 -10.00 20.68 20.14
CA THR A 528 -10.29 20.45 21.55
C THR A 528 -9.84 21.66 22.35
N ALA A 529 -10.69 22.12 23.25
CA ALA A 529 -10.39 23.27 24.09
C ALA A 529 -9.20 22.98 25.00
N GLU A 530 -8.41 24.00 25.28
CA GLU A 530 -7.21 23.93 26.11
C GLU A 530 -7.44 23.22 27.45
N ALA A 531 -8.58 23.45 28.09
CA ALA A 531 -8.90 22.85 29.39
C ALA A 531 -9.06 21.31 29.35
N GLU A 532 -9.21 20.72 28.17
CA GLU A 532 -9.47 19.29 27.99
C GLU A 532 -8.30 18.50 27.41
N VAL A 533 -7.20 19.16 27.01
CA VAL A 533 -6.09 18.50 26.29
C VAL A 533 -5.39 17.41 27.12
N SER A 534 -5.38 17.54 28.45
CA SER A 534 -4.79 16.54 29.35
C SER A 534 -5.60 15.24 29.44
N ARG A 535 -6.76 15.16 28.79
CA ARG A 535 -7.59 13.94 28.74
C ARG A 535 -7.30 13.08 27.53
N PHE A 536 -6.62 13.61 26.50
CA PHE A 536 -6.48 12.93 25.21
C PHE A 536 -5.05 12.96 24.67
N GLY A 537 -4.71 11.97 23.86
CA GLY A 537 -3.55 12.07 22.97
C GLY A 537 -3.73 13.26 22.02
N CYS A 538 -2.73 14.13 21.94
CA CYS A 538 -2.76 15.35 21.13
C CYS A 538 -1.69 15.30 20.03
N ALA A 539 -1.91 16.01 18.93
CA ALA A 539 -1.00 16.05 17.81
C ALA A 539 -0.86 17.48 17.24
N THR A 540 0.23 17.72 16.52
CA THR A 540 0.42 18.94 15.72
C THR A 540 1.20 18.64 14.44
N GLY A 541 1.17 19.56 13.48
CA GLY A 541 1.74 19.34 12.16
C GLY A 541 1.57 20.51 11.20
N THR A 542 1.85 20.23 9.92
CA THR A 542 1.75 21.20 8.82
C THR A 542 0.70 20.76 7.80
N TRP A 543 -0.19 21.66 7.39
CA TRP A 543 -1.26 21.36 6.43
C TRP A 543 -0.69 21.07 5.04
N GLU A 544 -1.16 20.00 4.41
CA GLU A 544 -0.82 19.70 3.01
C GLU A 544 -1.24 20.86 2.09
N GLY A 545 -0.38 21.21 1.13
CA GLY A 545 -0.61 22.33 0.20
C GLY A 545 -0.11 23.71 0.66
N SER A 546 0.35 23.84 1.90
CA SER A 546 0.91 25.11 2.42
C SER A 546 2.39 25.28 2.00
N ARG A 547 2.65 25.69 0.75
CA ARG A 547 4.02 26.12 0.38
C ARG A 547 4.35 27.45 1.08
N HIS A 548 5.33 27.44 1.97
CA HIS A 548 6.04 28.66 2.35
C HIS A 548 6.85 29.11 1.13
N ASP A 549 6.40 30.16 0.46
CA ASP A 549 7.11 30.77 -0.66
C ASP A 549 8.36 31.49 -0.13
N SER A 550 9.50 30.80 -0.17
CA SER A 550 10.82 31.37 0.18
C SER A 550 11.57 31.84 -1.07
N ARG A 551 10.91 32.55 -2.00
CA ARG A 551 11.56 33.21 -3.13
C ARG A 551 10.96 34.58 -3.43
N GLN A 552 11.48 35.63 -2.79
CA GLN A 552 11.69 37.01 -3.29
C GLN A 552 11.94 37.95 -2.08
N LYS A 553 12.93 38.84 -2.02
CA LYS A 553 13.63 39.62 -3.06
C LYS A 553 14.97 40.14 -2.53
N ASP A 554 16.02 39.98 -3.33
CA ASP A 554 17.00 41.05 -3.54
C ASP A 554 16.36 42.15 -4.42
N GLY A 555 16.54 43.41 -4.02
CA GLY A 555 16.58 44.63 -4.84
C GLY A 555 15.45 44.94 -5.83
N ALA A 556 14.60 45.94 -5.51
CA ALA A 556 14.57 47.24 -6.21
C ALA A 556 13.38 48.12 -5.78
N ILE A 557 13.67 49.42 -5.74
CA ILE A 557 12.91 50.59 -5.28
C ILE A 557 11.68 50.88 -6.16
N GLY A 558 10.57 51.33 -5.55
CA GLY A 558 9.62 52.22 -6.24
C GLY A 558 8.14 52.11 -5.84
N ALA A 559 7.65 53.21 -5.25
CA ALA A 559 6.26 53.69 -5.20
C ALA A 559 5.28 53.09 -4.17
N LYS A 560 4.70 54.05 -3.43
CA LYS A 560 3.66 53.96 -2.42
C LYS A 560 2.33 53.56 -3.06
N ASP A 561 1.58 52.69 -2.39
CA ASP A 561 0.22 53.00 -1.96
C ASP A 561 -0.27 51.97 -0.93
N GLY A 562 -0.85 52.49 0.14
CA GLY A 562 -1.38 51.72 1.25
C GLY A 562 -2.67 50.99 0.85
N GLY A 563 -2.65 49.67 0.97
CA GLY A 563 -3.82 48.82 0.98
C GLY A 563 -3.48 47.57 1.76
N GLU A 564 -4.08 47.42 2.95
CA GLU A 564 -4.01 46.20 3.74
C GLU A 564 -4.49 45.01 2.90
N ILE A 565 -3.56 44.20 2.39
CA ILE A 565 -3.87 42.87 1.88
C ILE A 565 -3.93 41.96 3.11
N GLY A 566 -5.09 41.95 3.76
CA GLY A 566 -5.42 40.95 4.76
C GLY A 566 -5.36 39.58 4.10
N ALA A 567 -4.33 38.80 4.40
CA ALA A 567 -4.30 37.38 4.14
C ALA A 567 -5.50 36.77 4.90
N LYS A 568 -6.60 36.50 4.20
CA LYS A 568 -7.69 35.69 4.73
C LYS A 568 -7.14 34.28 4.91
N THR A 569 -6.60 34.00 6.09
CA THR A 569 -6.38 32.64 6.60
C THR A 569 -7.71 31.92 6.55
N GLN A 570 -7.89 31.04 5.56
CA GLN A 570 -9.05 30.16 5.50
C GLN A 570 -9.07 29.31 6.78
N THR A 571 -10.18 29.37 7.49
CA THR A 571 -10.49 28.47 8.61
C THR A 571 -10.45 27.02 8.09
N PRO A 572 -9.76 26.09 8.76
CA PRO A 572 -9.72 24.69 8.32
C PRO A 572 -11.12 24.10 8.26
N CYS A 573 -11.52 23.60 7.09
CA CYS A 573 -12.71 22.77 6.94
C CYS A 573 -12.31 21.29 7.16
N ALA A 574 -13.26 20.37 7.25
CA ALA A 574 -12.89 18.97 7.38
C ALA A 574 -12.45 18.33 6.05
N GLY A 575 -11.82 17.16 6.15
CA GLY A 575 -11.14 16.50 5.03
C GLY A 575 -9.75 17.06 4.74
N HIS A 576 -9.28 18.05 5.51
CA HIS A 576 -7.90 18.53 5.40
C HIS A 576 -6.94 17.57 6.10
N VAL A 577 -5.89 17.21 5.36
CA VAL A 577 -4.83 16.32 5.81
C VAL A 577 -3.66 17.14 6.34
N LEU A 578 -3.13 16.71 7.48
CA LEU A 578 -2.02 17.32 8.21
C LEU A 578 -0.85 16.35 8.24
N ASN A 579 0.34 16.77 7.80
CA ASN A 579 1.56 15.99 8.06
C ASN A 579 1.95 16.16 9.53
N LEU A 580 1.84 15.09 10.33
CA LEU A 580 2.09 15.18 11.76
C LEU A 580 3.58 15.31 12.05
N THR A 581 3.90 16.24 12.94
CA THR A 581 5.26 16.51 13.41
C THR A 581 5.47 16.08 14.87
N SER A 582 4.39 15.93 15.63
CA SER A 582 4.42 15.44 17.00
C SER A 582 3.08 14.79 17.36
N ILE A 583 3.14 13.70 18.14
CA ILE A 583 2.00 13.08 18.80
C ILE A 583 2.41 12.86 20.27
N VAL A 584 1.57 13.27 21.21
CA VAL A 584 1.88 13.28 22.65
C VAL A 584 0.69 12.77 23.46
N GLU A 585 0.94 11.82 24.35
CA GLU A 585 -0.10 11.32 25.27
C GLU A 585 -0.40 12.37 26.34
N LYS A 586 -1.70 12.72 26.48
CA LYS A 586 -2.28 13.49 27.61
C LYS A 586 -1.36 14.62 28.09
N PRO A 587 -0.98 15.58 27.22
CA PRO A 587 -0.04 16.64 27.57
C PRO A 587 -0.60 17.56 28.65
N SER A 588 0.29 18.18 29.43
CA SER A 588 -0.12 19.32 30.26
C SER A 588 -0.50 20.52 29.39
N VAL A 589 -1.32 21.41 29.94
CA VAL A 589 -1.72 22.65 29.27
C VAL A 589 -0.50 23.49 28.90
N GLU A 590 0.49 23.61 29.79
CA GLU A 590 1.73 24.34 29.54
C GLU A 590 2.55 23.72 28.39
N PHE A 591 2.60 22.40 28.34
CA PHE A 591 3.30 21.69 27.26
C PHE A 591 2.59 21.92 25.92
N ALA A 592 1.25 21.83 25.90
CA ALA A 592 0.45 22.05 24.70
C ALA A 592 0.65 23.47 24.14
N ARG A 593 0.58 24.50 25.00
CA ARG A 593 0.83 25.91 24.63
C ARG A 593 2.17 26.13 23.94
N SER A 594 3.19 25.39 24.37
CA SER A 594 4.56 25.59 23.90
C SER A 594 4.90 24.74 22.67
N ASN A 595 4.25 23.59 22.50
CA ASN A 595 4.71 22.56 21.56
C ASN A 595 3.64 22.02 20.60
N LEU A 596 2.35 22.23 20.86
CA LEU A 596 1.25 21.59 20.11
C LEU A 596 0.35 22.61 19.38
N VAL A 597 0.80 23.86 19.29
CA VAL A 597 0.09 24.90 18.52
C VAL A 597 0.15 24.56 17.04
N THR A 598 -1.02 24.42 16.42
CA THR A 598 -1.13 24.11 14.99
C THR A 598 -1.59 25.36 14.24
N PRO A 599 -0.89 25.77 13.15
CA PRO A 599 -1.34 26.89 12.34
C PRO A 599 -2.80 26.73 11.90
N SER A 600 -3.55 27.82 11.88
CA SER A 600 -4.97 27.86 11.48
C SER A 600 -5.96 27.17 12.44
N ILE A 601 -5.51 26.58 13.55
CA ILE A 601 -6.38 26.20 14.67
C ILE A 601 -6.55 27.40 15.62
N GLY A 602 -7.75 27.58 16.17
CA GLY A 602 -8.09 28.73 17.00
C GLY A 602 -7.19 28.88 18.22
N THR A 603 -6.99 30.12 18.68
CA THR A 603 -6.25 30.38 19.93
C THR A 603 -6.97 29.71 21.10
N GLY A 604 -6.26 28.88 21.86
CA GLY A 604 -6.84 28.10 22.96
C GLY A 604 -7.48 26.78 22.53
N GLU A 605 -7.30 26.37 21.28
CA GLU A 605 -7.69 25.05 20.77
C GLU A 605 -6.46 24.26 20.30
N TYR A 606 -6.53 22.95 20.47
CA TYR A 606 -5.49 22.00 20.07
C TYR A 606 -6.11 20.81 19.35
N LEU A 607 -5.31 20.09 18.57
CA LEU A 607 -5.79 18.89 17.90
C LEU A 607 -5.60 17.67 18.81
N SER A 608 -6.71 17.00 19.12
CA SER A 608 -6.71 15.76 19.89
C SER A 608 -7.20 14.58 19.07
N ALA A 609 -6.85 13.38 19.51
CA ALA A 609 -7.26 12.13 18.91
C ALA A 609 -8.79 12.00 18.85
N PHE A 610 -9.31 11.62 17.68
CA PHE A 610 -10.72 11.30 17.48
C PHE A 610 -11.05 9.85 17.83
N GLY A 611 -10.08 8.98 18.11
CA GLY A 611 -10.31 7.56 18.42
C GLY A 611 -10.44 6.63 17.20
N LEU A 612 -10.25 7.16 15.99
CA LEU A 612 -10.14 6.38 14.75
C LEU A 612 -8.72 6.51 14.18
N TYR A 613 -8.14 5.39 13.77
CA TYR A 613 -6.80 5.35 13.18
C TYR A 613 -6.78 4.36 12.02
N ILE A 614 -6.09 4.66 10.92
CA ILE A 614 -5.78 3.68 9.89
C ILE A 614 -4.28 3.42 9.94
N ILE A 615 -3.89 2.16 10.09
CA ILE A 615 -2.49 1.75 10.06
C ILE A 615 -2.25 1.07 8.71
N ALA A 616 -1.20 1.52 8.01
CA ALA A 616 -0.93 1.09 6.65
C ALA A 616 -0.52 -0.39 6.53
N ASP A 617 0.17 -0.92 7.54
CA ASP A 617 0.75 -2.25 7.54
C ASP A 617 1.05 -2.74 8.98
N ALA A 618 1.85 -3.80 9.13
CA ALA A 618 2.20 -4.37 10.43
C ALA A 618 3.13 -3.49 11.31
N SER A 619 3.57 -2.33 10.84
CA SER A 619 4.55 -1.46 11.52
C SER A 619 4.17 -1.05 12.93
N LEU A 620 2.91 -0.69 13.19
CA LEU A 620 2.46 -0.37 14.55
C LEU A 620 2.60 -1.60 15.47
N MET A 621 2.23 -2.79 14.99
CA MET A 621 2.32 -4.02 15.78
C MET A 621 3.76 -4.37 16.12
N LEU A 622 4.69 -4.18 15.18
CA LEU A 622 6.12 -4.34 15.43
C LEU A 622 6.62 -3.33 16.48
N THR A 623 6.17 -2.08 16.38
CA THR A 623 6.53 -1.02 17.32
C THR A 623 6.07 -1.35 18.74
N LEU A 624 4.80 -1.76 18.88
CA LEU A 624 4.22 -2.18 20.15
C LEU A 624 4.90 -3.42 20.73
N LYS A 625 5.30 -4.37 19.87
CA LYS A 625 6.02 -5.57 20.29
C LYS A 625 7.40 -5.22 20.85
N ASP A 626 8.16 -4.38 20.16
CA ASP A 626 9.48 -3.93 20.64
C ASP A 626 9.36 -3.24 22.01
N GLU A 627 8.35 -2.40 22.19
CA GLU A 627 8.08 -1.71 23.45
C GLU A 627 7.71 -2.70 24.57
N LEU A 628 6.88 -3.71 24.25
CA LEU A 628 6.53 -4.76 25.20
C LEU A 628 7.76 -5.57 25.62
N ASP A 629 8.62 -5.97 24.67
CA ASP A 629 9.84 -6.74 24.95
C ASP A 629 10.81 -5.95 25.86
N VAL A 630 10.91 -4.63 25.67
CA VAL A 630 11.65 -3.75 26.60
C VAL A 630 11.01 -3.73 27.98
N CYS A 631 9.68 -3.57 28.06
CA CYS A 631 8.96 -3.55 29.33
C CYS A 631 9.12 -4.86 30.12
N LEU A 632 9.13 -6.01 29.45
CA LEU A 632 9.28 -7.33 30.06
C LEU A 632 10.71 -7.59 30.59
N THR A 633 11.72 -6.91 30.04
CA THR A 633 13.12 -7.08 30.43
C THR A 633 13.57 -6.08 31.51
N SER A 634 12.92 -4.92 31.61
CA SER A 634 13.17 -3.94 32.67
C SER A 634 12.50 -4.35 34.00
N SER A 635 13.29 -4.58 35.05
CA SER A 635 12.82 -5.06 36.37
C SER A 635 12.09 -4.01 37.23
N SER A 636 11.65 -2.89 36.65
CA SER A 636 11.14 -1.74 37.39
C SER A 636 9.85 -1.19 36.76
N VAL A 637 8.78 -1.23 37.56
CA VAL A 637 7.44 -0.64 37.33
C VAL A 637 6.61 -1.33 36.23
N ARG A 638 5.33 -1.63 36.53
CA ARG A 638 4.35 -2.05 35.52
C ARG A 638 4.19 -0.91 34.52
N HIS A 639 4.87 -0.98 33.39
CA HIS A 639 4.67 -0.05 32.30
C HIS A 639 3.37 -0.39 31.58
N THR A 640 2.43 0.57 31.55
CA THR A 640 1.25 0.50 30.69
C THR A 640 1.71 0.71 29.25
N LEU A 641 1.42 -0.23 28.36
CA LEU A 641 1.68 -0.11 26.94
C LEU A 641 0.59 0.76 26.31
N GLU A 642 0.95 2.01 26.00
CA GLU A 642 0.03 3.00 25.44
C GLU A 642 0.14 3.06 23.91
N LEU A 643 -0.96 3.46 23.26
CA LEU A 643 -1.01 3.57 21.80
C LEU A 643 -0.25 4.81 21.29
N THR A 644 -0.38 5.93 21.97
CA THR A 644 0.10 7.23 21.48
C THR A 644 1.62 7.34 21.36
N PRO A 645 2.43 6.83 22.32
CA PRO A 645 3.89 6.77 22.14
C PRO A 645 4.30 5.92 20.94
N ALA A 646 3.64 4.77 20.73
CA ALA A 646 3.90 3.91 19.58
C ALA A 646 3.52 4.58 18.26
N LEU A 647 2.44 5.37 18.23
CA LEU A 647 2.06 6.19 17.07
C LEU A 647 3.08 7.30 16.78
N ASP A 648 3.65 7.96 17.81
CA ASP A 648 4.70 8.96 17.58
C ASP A 648 6.00 8.33 17.06
N LYS A 649 6.36 7.14 17.56
CA LYS A 649 7.49 6.37 17.03
C LYS A 649 7.23 5.98 15.57
N LEU A 650 6.05 5.44 15.27
CA LEU A 650 5.64 5.13 13.90
C LEU A 650 5.70 6.35 12.98
N ARG A 651 5.24 7.52 13.45
CA ARG A 651 5.33 8.79 12.72
C ARG A 651 6.77 9.15 12.39
N ARG A 652 7.72 8.98 13.31
CA ARG A 652 9.15 9.25 13.06
C ARG A 652 9.76 8.28 12.04
N ASP A 653 9.36 7.02 12.09
CA ASP A 653 9.97 5.95 11.28
C ASP A 653 9.36 5.80 9.88
N ARG A 654 8.06 6.12 9.74
CA ARG A 654 7.26 5.82 8.54
C ARG A 654 6.37 6.99 8.09
N GLY A 655 6.22 8.03 8.90
CA GLY A 655 5.22 9.07 8.69
C GLY A 655 3.83 8.65 9.16
N VAL A 656 3.11 9.59 9.77
CA VAL A 656 1.69 9.48 10.10
C VAL A 656 1.05 10.82 9.76
N ARG A 657 -0.13 10.81 9.16
CA ARG A 657 -0.89 12.02 8.85
C ARG A 657 -2.14 12.14 9.73
N GLY A 658 -2.53 13.37 10.01
CA GLY A 658 -3.74 13.71 10.72
C GLY A 658 -4.87 14.03 9.76
N VAL A 659 -6.10 13.61 10.07
CA VAL A 659 -7.29 13.97 9.29
C VAL A 659 -8.31 14.62 10.22
N LEU A 660 -8.71 15.85 9.93
CA LEU A 660 -9.78 16.52 10.67
C LEU A 660 -11.14 16.00 10.19
N LEU A 661 -11.90 15.32 11.06
CA LEU A 661 -13.19 14.71 10.70
C LEU A 661 -14.39 15.63 10.96
N GLU A 662 -15.44 15.53 10.12
CA GLU A 662 -16.76 16.09 10.39
C GLU A 662 -17.57 15.10 11.22
N GLY A 663 -17.47 15.22 12.53
CA GLY A 663 -18.30 14.45 13.41
C GLY A 663 -18.09 14.74 14.89
N GLU A 664 -18.94 14.11 15.67
CA GLU A 664 -18.87 14.07 17.11
C GLU A 664 -18.38 12.70 17.54
N ARG A 665 -17.56 12.71 18.59
CA ARG A 665 -17.10 11.52 19.29
C ARG A 665 -17.66 11.57 20.71
N PHE A 666 -18.32 10.50 21.12
CA PHE A 666 -18.82 10.32 22.48
C PHE A 666 -17.94 9.30 23.19
N ASP A 667 -17.32 9.70 24.29
CA ASP A 667 -16.59 8.82 25.18
C ASP A 667 -17.58 8.21 26.19
N ILE A 668 -17.77 6.89 26.10
CA ILE A 668 -18.61 6.13 27.03
C ILE A 668 -17.79 5.36 28.07
N GLY A 669 -16.45 5.52 28.05
CA GLY A 669 -15.49 5.00 29.01
C GLY A 669 -15.30 5.89 30.25
N GLY A 670 -15.85 7.11 30.23
CA GLY A 670 -15.97 7.98 31.40
C GLY A 670 -14.74 8.85 31.69
N GLU A 671 -13.91 9.14 30.67
CA GLU A 671 -12.83 10.13 30.78
C GLU A 671 -13.29 11.55 30.52
#